data_AF-A0A7V5K933-F1
#
_entry.id   AF-A0A7V5K933-F1
#
_cell.length_a   1.000
_cell.length_b   1.000
_cell.length_c   1.000
_cell.angle_alpha   90.00
_cell.angle_beta   90.00
_cell.angle_gamma   90.00
#
_symmetry.space_group_name_H-M   'P 1'
#
loop_
_entity.id
_entity.type
_entity.pdbx_description
1 polymer ?
#
loop_
_entity_poly.entity_id
_entity_poly.type
_entity_poly.pdbx_seq_one_letter_code
_entity_poly.pdbx_strand_id
1 'polypeptide(L)'
;MFGVKTTAQIGGLSLTAIASQEKGNSERTTFEPGTGATMKTIRDYQYAYGRIFDLGRVAENHDNPGEYDFVPGDSIISIEIYKSSRSTGQYADLAAPHANFYVDPDDTTKYPNENTSTTVHLIEGDQYIIHPTEHWVLFNTVNGGSEGHIGCFMVVKRASGVTDTIGSVLEEPYKLKLLKNKEMKKSFVTWNYEWRNVYSLQATNINLDGLEINIFKGGTNTEQSGDNIDHQNGIKYIKILGLDRFDRNGGPNPDDLVDVNSTIIDPYRGLLIFPDRKPFAPSHHFVESEPLDPQVPEIYDLEHGHTDLLSKSTYYLQISNLSRQAEISLNKSNIIENSERITVNGRDLVKGKDYNINYDFGRVTFMTDEALDPNADISIDFEYTPIITAQKKSLFGIRGEYEFSKKLKLGTTFLFKSDKATERKPKVGQETSRALVWDADVSFKVSPGFLTSMVDALPFYRTSAKSNLQVSAEIAKSYPNPNVDGVAYIDDFEGSRDSYSMGIFRESWTKSSRPEGLEDDYYRSRIIWYNPYTQIATNQIWDRDLRPGETGTHTLWIEFTPHDSMIAITDPETLDTVSWVTPKSWAGIIRSMSAGAVNQDRAQLLEFRVHGNYGIMHVELGSISEDVNDNGLLDTEDIENPLSGIANGIIDPGEDVGLDGVIDNNEPGYDEFTNPDPAGDNWWYNGYGKPCDDCTADPYDYRYINGTEGNALDPNRFGRPDTEDIDHDLNLDNQNDYFSFEINLADDRFLVDSSEFNGWRTFRVPVRDPDALDMARSFLTDADWAKINYIR
;
A
#
# COMPACT_ATOMS: atom_id res chain seq x y z
N MET A 1 13.55 -18.86 -32.00
CA MET A 1 14.72 -19.71 -31.67
C MET A 1 16.01 -19.06 -32.18
N PHE A 2 17.13 -19.23 -31.48
CA PHE A 2 18.46 -18.80 -31.94
C PHE A 2 19.39 -20.01 -32.05
N GLY A 3 19.95 -20.30 -33.22
CA GLY A 3 20.77 -21.50 -33.40
C GLY A 3 21.14 -21.79 -34.85
N VAL A 4 21.65 -23.00 -35.07
CA VAL A 4 22.07 -23.48 -36.39
C VAL A 4 21.00 -24.42 -36.94
N LYS A 5 20.53 -24.13 -38.16
CA LYS A 5 19.72 -25.05 -38.97
C LYS A 5 20.56 -25.49 -40.17
N THR A 6 20.68 -26.80 -40.36
CA THR A 6 21.37 -27.39 -41.51
C THR A 6 20.37 -28.20 -42.32
N THR A 7 20.43 -28.07 -43.63
CA THR A 7 19.67 -28.91 -44.57
C THR A 7 20.63 -29.60 -45.51
N ALA A 8 20.35 -30.85 -45.85
CA ALA A 8 21.11 -31.63 -46.82
C ALA A 8 20.14 -32.47 -47.65
N GLN A 9 20.43 -32.60 -48.95
CA GLN A 9 19.67 -33.48 -49.83
C GLN A 9 20.62 -34.50 -50.46
N ILE A 10 20.34 -35.77 -50.25
CA ILE A 10 21.13 -36.89 -50.78
C ILE A 10 20.17 -37.81 -51.55
N GLY A 11 20.12 -37.62 -52.87
CA GLY A 11 19.16 -38.31 -53.73
C GLY A 11 17.71 -37.95 -53.35
N GLY A 12 16.89 -38.97 -53.06
CA GLY A 12 15.51 -38.80 -52.60
C GLY A 12 15.36 -38.47 -51.11
N LEU A 13 16.45 -38.45 -50.34
CA LEU A 13 16.44 -38.15 -48.90
C LEU A 13 16.74 -36.66 -48.66
N SER A 14 15.82 -35.97 -47.99
CA SER A 14 16.04 -34.65 -47.42
C SER A 14 16.25 -34.77 -45.91
N LEU A 15 17.35 -34.22 -45.41
CA LEU A 15 17.69 -34.17 -44.00
C LEU A 15 17.65 -32.72 -43.53
N THR A 16 16.99 -32.48 -42.41
CA THR A 16 17.01 -31.19 -41.70
C THR A 16 17.47 -31.44 -40.27
N ALA A 17 18.49 -30.72 -39.82
CA ALA A 17 18.95 -30.75 -38.44
C ALA A 17 18.90 -29.35 -37.82
N ILE A 18 18.53 -29.27 -36.55
CA ILE A 18 18.53 -28.04 -35.76
C ILE A 18 19.29 -28.26 -34.45
N ALA A 19 20.04 -27.23 -34.06
CA ALA A 19 20.60 -27.09 -32.72
C ALA A 19 20.39 -25.63 -32.32
N SER A 20 19.46 -25.39 -31.40
CA SER A 20 19.03 -24.04 -31.05
C SER A 20 18.82 -23.87 -29.55
N GLN A 21 18.92 -22.61 -29.13
CA GLN A 21 18.37 -22.13 -27.89
C GLN A 21 16.98 -21.54 -28.16
N GLU A 22 15.97 -22.05 -27.48
CA GLU A 22 14.60 -21.56 -27.56
C GLU A 22 14.51 -20.24 -26.78
N LYS A 23 13.91 -19.22 -27.42
CA LYS A 23 13.76 -17.87 -26.85
C LYS A 23 12.30 -17.43 -26.71
N GLY A 24 11.36 -18.22 -27.23
CA GLY A 24 9.93 -17.93 -27.17
C GLY A 24 9.19 -18.97 -26.34
N ASN A 25 8.01 -18.61 -25.84
CA ASN A 25 7.08 -19.50 -25.17
C ASN A 25 5.78 -19.57 -26.01
N SER A 26 5.16 -20.75 -26.08
CA SER A 26 3.84 -20.95 -26.68
C SER A 26 2.75 -20.84 -25.61
N GLU A 27 1.61 -20.25 -25.96
CA GLU A 27 0.47 -20.06 -25.06
C GLU A 27 -0.85 -20.23 -25.83
N ARG A 28 -1.89 -20.70 -25.15
CA ARG A 28 -3.26 -20.78 -25.65
C ARG A 28 -4.15 -19.95 -24.74
N THR A 29 -4.96 -19.09 -25.34
CA THR A 29 -6.01 -18.32 -24.64
C THR A 29 -7.37 -18.70 -25.22
N THR A 30 -8.31 -19.07 -24.37
CA THR A 30 -9.69 -19.43 -24.73
C THR A 30 -10.67 -18.45 -24.10
N PHE A 31 -11.69 -18.06 -24.84
CA PHE A 31 -12.80 -17.22 -24.40
C PHE A 31 -14.10 -17.96 -24.68
N GLU A 32 -14.77 -18.40 -23.62
CA GLU A 32 -16.00 -19.17 -23.69
C GLU A 32 -17.25 -18.29 -23.80
N PRO A 33 -18.39 -18.82 -24.27
CA PRO A 33 -19.67 -18.11 -24.29
C PRO A 33 -20.00 -17.45 -22.94
N GLY A 34 -20.26 -16.14 -22.93
CA GLY A 34 -20.55 -15.36 -21.71
C GLY A 34 -19.34 -14.75 -20.98
N THR A 35 -18.10 -15.07 -21.39
CA THR A 35 -16.87 -14.54 -20.77
C THR A 35 -16.36 -13.22 -21.35
N GLY A 36 -17.05 -12.67 -22.37
CA GLY A 36 -16.75 -11.35 -22.94
C GLY A 36 -17.16 -10.17 -22.06
N ALA A 37 -17.80 -10.42 -20.91
CA ALA A 37 -18.05 -9.39 -19.91
C ALA A 37 -16.75 -9.04 -19.19
N THR A 38 -16.39 -7.76 -19.15
CA THR A 38 -15.41 -7.30 -18.16
C THR A 38 -15.97 -7.56 -16.77
N MET A 39 -15.48 -8.60 -16.12
CA MET A 39 -15.83 -8.95 -14.75
C MET A 39 -14.89 -8.23 -13.80
N LYS A 40 -15.48 -7.44 -12.90
CA LYS A 40 -14.76 -6.77 -11.81
C LYS A 40 -15.30 -7.26 -10.48
N THR A 41 -14.42 -7.44 -9.51
CA THR A 41 -14.81 -7.89 -8.18
C THR A 41 -14.40 -6.87 -7.14
N ILE A 42 -15.29 -6.63 -6.17
CA ILE A 42 -15.06 -5.71 -5.06
C ILE A 42 -15.42 -6.44 -3.78
N ARG A 43 -14.51 -6.47 -2.81
CA ARG A 43 -14.73 -7.13 -1.53
C ARG A 43 -15.62 -6.30 -0.61
N ASP A 44 -16.30 -6.96 0.31
CA ASP A 44 -17.13 -6.35 1.35
C ASP A 44 -16.42 -5.26 2.18
N TYR A 45 -15.12 -5.38 2.44
CA TYR A 45 -14.36 -4.33 3.14
C TYR A 45 -13.93 -3.17 2.23
N GLN A 46 -14.09 -3.28 0.91
CA GLN A 46 -13.64 -2.28 -0.08
C GLN A 46 -14.74 -1.26 -0.41
N TYR A 47 -15.38 -0.72 0.62
CA TYR A 47 -16.25 0.44 0.46
C TYR A 47 -15.44 1.67 0.00
N ALA A 48 -16.13 2.65 -0.58
CA ALA A 48 -15.56 3.89 -1.09
C ALA A 48 -15.16 4.81 0.07
N TYR A 49 -13.97 4.57 0.61
CA TYR A 49 -13.38 5.34 1.71
C TYR A 49 -13.30 6.84 1.40
N GLY A 50 -13.55 7.67 2.42
CA GLY A 50 -13.48 9.13 2.34
C GLY A 50 -14.45 9.76 1.34
N ARG A 51 -15.51 9.04 0.94
CA ARG A 51 -16.40 9.45 -0.16
C ARG A 51 -17.62 10.23 0.31
N ILE A 52 -18.29 9.77 1.36
CA ILE A 52 -19.51 10.38 1.88
C ILE A 52 -19.44 10.43 3.40
N PHE A 53 -19.78 11.59 3.98
CA PHE A 53 -19.84 11.80 5.42
C PHE A 53 -21.17 12.43 5.83
N ASP A 54 -21.72 11.98 6.94
CA ASP A 54 -22.72 12.73 7.67
C ASP A 54 -22.08 14.02 8.22
N LEU A 55 -22.79 15.15 8.12
CA LEU A 55 -22.26 16.48 8.47
C LEU A 55 -22.28 16.74 9.99
N GLY A 56 -22.70 15.75 10.78
CA GLY A 56 -22.68 15.81 12.23
C GLY A 56 -23.21 14.57 12.89
N ARG A 57 -23.33 14.64 14.21
CA ARG A 57 -23.85 13.60 15.08
C ARG A 57 -25.29 13.32 14.70
N VAL A 58 -25.50 12.10 14.21
CA VAL A 58 -26.79 11.56 13.79
C VAL A 58 -27.36 10.64 14.86
N ALA A 59 -28.68 10.63 14.96
CA ALA A 59 -29.42 9.79 15.89
C ALA A 59 -29.48 8.35 15.42
N GLU A 60 -28.50 7.53 15.80
CA GLU A 60 -28.57 6.08 15.50
C GLU A 60 -29.65 5.38 16.33
N ASN A 61 -30.08 5.94 17.47
CA ASN A 61 -31.27 5.53 18.21
C ASN A 61 -31.91 6.75 18.90
N HIS A 62 -33.22 6.91 18.75
CA HIS A 62 -34.02 8.10 19.11
C HIS A 62 -34.07 8.50 20.60
N ASP A 63 -33.20 7.96 21.46
CA ASP A 63 -33.38 8.02 22.91
C ASP A 63 -32.80 9.27 23.60
N ASN A 64 -31.90 10.04 22.96
CA ASN A 64 -31.33 11.28 23.53
C ASN A 64 -31.17 12.42 22.50
N PRO A 65 -32.20 13.25 22.26
CA PRO A 65 -32.16 14.33 21.27
C PRO A 65 -31.18 15.48 21.57
N GLY A 66 -30.55 15.52 22.75
CA GLY A 66 -29.59 16.56 23.16
C GLY A 66 -28.16 16.35 22.67
N GLU A 67 -27.88 15.29 21.90
CA GLU A 67 -26.53 14.95 21.44
C GLU A 67 -26.34 15.05 19.92
N TYR A 68 -27.36 15.51 19.20
CA TYR A 68 -27.37 15.57 17.73
C TYR A 68 -27.22 16.98 17.21
N ASP A 69 -26.46 17.13 16.13
CA ASP A 69 -26.24 18.45 15.51
C ASP A 69 -27.45 18.92 14.70
N PHE A 70 -28.30 17.98 14.26
CA PHE A 70 -29.46 18.24 13.42
C PHE A 70 -30.71 17.52 13.92
N VAL A 71 -31.86 18.16 13.76
CA VAL A 71 -33.19 17.56 14.00
C VAL A 71 -34.04 17.60 12.72
N PRO A 72 -35.06 16.72 12.57
CA PRO A 72 -35.95 16.76 11.42
C PRO A 72 -36.56 18.17 11.21
N GLY A 73 -36.34 18.74 10.04
CA GLY A 73 -36.77 20.11 9.69
C GLY A 73 -35.64 21.14 9.67
N ASP A 74 -34.45 20.81 10.18
CA ASP A 74 -33.24 21.62 9.99
C ASP A 74 -32.79 21.56 8.52
N SER A 75 -32.20 22.65 8.03
CA SER A 75 -31.61 22.69 6.69
C SER A 75 -30.35 23.54 6.65
N ILE A 76 -29.35 23.11 5.88
CA ILE A 76 -28.10 23.85 5.70
C ILE A 76 -28.32 24.97 4.67
N ILE A 77 -27.99 26.21 5.05
CA ILE A 77 -28.05 27.39 4.18
C ILE A 77 -26.75 27.52 3.38
N SER A 78 -25.62 27.41 4.07
CA SER A 78 -24.28 27.45 3.48
C SER A 78 -23.32 26.61 4.31
N ILE A 79 -22.30 26.08 3.65
CA ILE A 79 -21.24 25.30 4.29
C ILE A 79 -19.92 25.56 3.56
N GLU A 80 -18.89 25.75 4.35
CA GLU A 80 -17.50 25.79 3.92
C GLU A 80 -16.81 24.57 4.53
N ILE A 81 -16.17 23.77 3.68
CA ILE A 81 -15.43 22.57 4.12
C ILE A 81 -13.96 22.84 3.94
N TYR A 82 -13.19 22.53 4.97
CA TYR A 82 -11.75 22.73 5.03
C TYR A 82 -11.06 21.38 5.20
N LYS A 83 -9.89 21.25 4.60
CA LYS A 83 -8.97 20.11 4.81
C LYS A 83 -7.66 20.60 5.38
N SER A 84 -7.01 19.81 6.23
CA SER A 84 -5.67 20.14 6.71
C SER A 84 -4.67 20.19 5.56
N SER A 85 -3.70 21.09 5.64
CA SER A 85 -2.61 21.19 4.67
C SER A 85 -1.73 19.94 4.72
N ARG A 86 -1.22 19.50 3.57
CA ARG A 86 -0.14 18.51 3.45
C ARG A 86 0.83 19.09 2.43
N SER A 87 1.96 19.65 2.83
CA SER A 87 2.97 20.07 1.86
C SER A 87 4.21 19.19 1.93
N THR A 88 4.26 18.20 1.04
CA THR A 88 5.48 17.46 0.68
C THR A 88 6.19 18.10 -0.54
N GLY A 89 6.04 19.42 -0.77
CA GLY A 89 6.56 20.09 -1.97
C GLY A 89 6.95 21.56 -1.79
N GLN A 90 7.90 22.01 -2.63
CA GLN A 90 8.69 23.24 -2.56
C GLN A 90 7.95 24.59 -2.74
N TYR A 91 6.65 24.66 -2.45
CA TYR A 91 5.85 25.89 -2.44
C TYR A 91 4.69 25.70 -1.46
N ALA A 92 4.93 26.00 -0.17
CA ALA A 92 3.85 26.09 0.80
C ALA A 92 2.98 27.32 0.50
N ASP A 93 1.65 27.16 0.51
CA ASP A 93 0.69 28.27 0.49
C ASP A 93 0.58 28.83 1.93
N LEU A 94 1.47 29.77 2.30
CA LEU A 94 1.49 30.48 3.60
C LEU A 94 0.37 31.53 3.76
N ALA A 95 -0.76 31.33 3.10
CA ALA A 95 -2.00 32.07 3.37
C ALA A 95 -3.11 31.14 3.89
N ALA A 96 -2.76 29.91 4.26
CA ALA A 96 -3.70 28.93 4.80
C ALA A 96 -4.08 29.32 6.24
N PRO A 97 -5.35 29.64 6.54
CA PRO A 97 -5.76 30.00 7.88
C PRO A 97 -5.52 28.85 8.87
N HIS A 98 -5.19 29.18 10.11
CA HIS A 98 -5.18 28.17 11.19
C HIS A 98 -6.60 27.82 11.61
N ALA A 99 -6.84 26.55 11.96
CA ALA A 99 -8.13 26.09 12.47
C ALA A 99 -7.99 25.12 13.63
N ASN A 100 -8.80 25.34 14.66
CA ASN A 100 -9.10 24.39 15.71
C ASN A 100 -10.34 23.58 15.31
N PHE A 101 -10.23 22.26 15.38
CA PHE A 101 -11.28 21.33 15.04
C PHE A 101 -11.90 20.73 16.30
N TYR A 102 -13.22 20.69 16.33
CA TYR A 102 -13.99 20.14 17.45
C TYR A 102 -15.11 19.27 16.92
N VAL A 103 -15.33 18.10 17.54
CA VAL A 103 -16.53 17.28 17.26
C VAL A 103 -17.80 18.09 17.56
N ASP A 104 -17.77 18.86 18.65
CA ASP A 104 -18.82 19.78 19.08
C ASP A 104 -18.24 21.20 19.26
N PRO A 105 -18.40 22.11 18.28
CA PRO A 105 -17.92 23.48 18.38
C PRO A 105 -18.62 24.34 19.45
N ASP A 106 -19.77 23.91 19.97
CA ASP A 106 -20.51 24.63 21.00
C ASP A 106 -20.09 24.21 22.41
N ASP A 107 -19.54 22.99 22.56
CA ASP A 107 -18.91 22.49 23.78
C ASP A 107 -17.60 21.74 23.48
N THR A 108 -16.51 22.50 23.45
CA THR A 108 -15.15 22.01 23.14
C THR A 108 -14.58 21.02 24.19
N THR A 109 -15.25 20.85 25.33
CA THR A 109 -14.76 20.00 26.43
C THR A 109 -15.28 18.56 26.36
N LYS A 110 -16.25 18.27 25.47
CA LYS A 110 -16.95 16.99 25.43
C LYS A 110 -16.13 15.84 24.80
N TYR A 111 -15.24 16.14 23.86
CA TYR A 111 -14.45 15.15 23.10
C TYR A 111 -12.98 15.57 22.97
N PRO A 112 -12.26 15.74 24.09
CA PRO A 112 -10.92 16.32 24.09
C PRO A 112 -9.89 15.46 23.33
N ASN A 113 -10.12 14.15 23.25
CA ASN A 113 -9.28 13.20 22.52
C ASN A 113 -9.36 13.34 20.98
N GLU A 114 -10.34 14.07 20.45
CA GLU A 114 -10.47 14.35 19.02
C GLU A 114 -10.18 15.82 18.67
N ASN A 115 -9.91 16.66 19.67
CA ASN A 115 -9.57 18.06 19.44
C ASN A 115 -8.18 18.16 18.80
N THR A 116 -8.07 18.94 17.73
CA THR A 116 -6.81 19.11 16.99
C THR A 116 -6.75 20.51 16.38
N SER A 117 -5.54 20.97 16.06
CA SER A 117 -5.30 22.27 15.46
C SER A 117 -4.29 22.12 14.33
N THR A 118 -4.58 22.72 13.17
CA THR A 118 -3.69 22.67 12.00
C THR A 118 -4.02 23.79 11.01
N THR A 119 -3.13 24.03 10.06
CA THR A 119 -3.40 24.91 8.91
C THR A 119 -4.35 24.24 7.94
N VAL A 120 -5.27 25.02 7.36
CA VAL A 120 -6.33 24.46 6.52
C VAL A 120 -6.50 25.17 5.20
N HIS A 121 -6.97 24.41 4.20
CA HIS A 121 -7.39 24.93 2.90
C HIS A 121 -8.88 24.71 2.71
N LEU A 122 -9.54 25.73 2.17
CA LEU A 122 -10.92 25.59 1.70
C LEU A 122 -10.96 24.56 0.57
N ILE A 123 -11.83 23.57 0.72
CA ILE A 123 -12.23 22.68 -0.38
C ILE A 123 -13.21 23.48 -1.22
N GLU A 124 -12.87 23.68 -2.49
CA GLU A 124 -13.73 24.44 -3.41
C GLU A 124 -15.11 23.77 -3.55
N GLY A 125 -16.16 24.58 -3.63
CA GLY A 125 -17.55 24.11 -3.62
C GLY A 125 -17.95 23.22 -4.81
N ASP A 126 -17.13 23.15 -5.86
CA ASP A 126 -17.31 22.25 -7.00
C ASP A 126 -16.69 20.84 -6.77
N GLN A 127 -15.92 20.66 -5.70
CA GLN A 127 -15.30 19.39 -5.33
C GLN A 127 -16.19 18.51 -4.47
N TYR A 128 -17.31 19.03 -3.96
CA TYR A 128 -18.28 18.28 -3.17
C TYR A 128 -19.72 18.65 -3.49
N ILE A 129 -20.65 17.82 -3.00
CA ILE A 129 -22.09 18.03 -3.09
C ILE A 129 -22.68 17.87 -1.71
N ILE A 130 -23.55 18.81 -1.35
CA ILE A 130 -24.25 18.83 -0.07
C ILE A 130 -25.69 18.42 -0.29
N HIS A 131 -26.18 17.59 0.62
CA HIS A 131 -27.59 17.28 0.77
C HIS A 131 -28.10 18.04 2.00
N PRO A 132 -28.63 19.27 1.82
CA PRO A 132 -28.83 20.21 2.93
C PRO A 132 -29.94 19.81 3.90
N THR A 133 -30.85 18.92 3.49
CA THR A 133 -31.99 18.43 4.29
C THR A 133 -31.74 17.06 4.90
N GLU A 134 -30.87 16.27 4.28
CA GLU A 134 -30.44 14.95 4.75
C GLU A 134 -29.12 15.01 5.52
N HIS A 135 -28.47 16.17 5.54
CA HIS A 135 -27.31 16.53 6.34
C HIS A 135 -26.06 15.67 6.09
N TRP A 136 -25.73 15.42 4.82
CA TRP A 136 -24.51 14.72 4.43
C TRP A 136 -23.81 15.39 3.24
N VAL A 137 -22.53 15.08 3.08
CA VAL A 137 -21.66 15.56 1.99
C VAL A 137 -21.10 14.40 1.19
N LEU A 138 -21.05 14.53 -0.13
CA LEU A 138 -20.35 13.64 -1.05
C LEU A 138 -19.19 14.37 -1.71
N PHE A 139 -18.00 13.81 -1.65
CA PHE A 139 -16.83 14.30 -2.38
C PHE A 139 -16.83 13.77 -3.82
N ASN A 140 -16.57 14.65 -4.80
CA ASN A 140 -16.61 14.28 -6.22
C ASN A 140 -15.40 13.42 -6.63
N THR A 141 -14.25 13.60 -5.99
CA THR A 141 -13.03 12.79 -6.18
C THR A 141 -13.03 11.56 -5.28
N VAL A 142 -12.53 10.42 -5.80
CA VAL A 142 -12.38 9.20 -5.00
C VAL A 142 -11.39 9.52 -3.88
N ASN A 143 -11.72 9.14 -2.65
CA ASN A 143 -10.93 9.46 -1.46
C ASN A 143 -10.78 10.98 -1.20
N GLY A 144 -11.65 11.83 -1.77
CA GLY A 144 -11.54 13.30 -1.65
C GLY A 144 -11.61 13.84 -0.23
N GLY A 145 -12.27 13.12 0.69
CA GLY A 145 -12.27 13.42 2.12
C GLY A 145 -11.38 12.48 2.95
N SER A 146 -10.42 11.77 2.34
CA SER A 146 -9.58 10.80 3.05
C SER A 146 -8.31 11.41 3.67
N GLU A 147 -7.86 12.54 3.15
CA GLU A 147 -6.57 13.13 3.48
C GLU A 147 -6.68 14.06 4.69
N GLY A 148 -5.86 13.79 5.71
CA GLY A 148 -5.74 14.66 6.87
C GLY A 148 -7.04 14.84 7.66
N HIS A 149 -7.13 15.97 8.35
CA HIS A 149 -8.33 16.41 9.07
C HIS A 149 -9.29 17.08 8.08
N ILE A 150 -10.58 16.73 8.16
CA ILE A 150 -11.65 17.41 7.42
C ILE A 150 -12.57 18.05 8.43
N GLY A 151 -12.86 19.34 8.25
CA GLY A 151 -13.76 20.09 9.12
C GLY A 151 -14.61 21.07 8.34
N CYS A 152 -15.66 21.58 8.96
CA CYS A 152 -16.57 22.50 8.29
C CYS A 152 -17.07 23.62 9.20
N PHE A 153 -17.41 24.73 8.56
CA PHE A 153 -18.22 25.80 9.11
C PHE A 153 -19.58 25.78 8.40
N MET A 154 -20.68 25.87 9.16
CA MET A 154 -22.02 25.77 8.61
C MET A 154 -22.93 26.87 9.14
N VAL A 155 -23.79 27.39 8.25
CA VAL A 155 -24.95 28.20 8.62
C VAL A 155 -26.20 27.35 8.44
N VAL A 156 -26.93 27.13 9.53
CA VAL A 156 -28.07 26.21 9.59
C VAL A 156 -29.35 27.00 9.85
N LYS A 157 -30.40 26.70 9.10
CA LYS A 157 -31.77 27.11 9.43
C LYS A 157 -32.38 26.01 10.29
N ARG A 158 -32.56 26.30 11.57
CA ARG A 158 -33.21 25.39 12.52
C ARG A 158 -34.68 25.19 12.16
N ALA A 159 -35.27 24.08 12.57
CA ALA A 159 -36.68 23.75 12.37
C ALA A 159 -37.64 24.81 12.95
N SER A 160 -37.18 25.55 13.98
CA SER A 160 -37.88 26.71 14.56
C SER A 160 -37.95 27.92 13.64
N GLY A 161 -37.18 27.93 12.54
CA GLY A 161 -36.99 29.04 11.62
C GLY A 161 -35.84 29.98 11.98
N VAL A 162 -35.18 29.77 13.12
CA VAL A 162 -34.01 30.55 13.56
C VAL A 162 -32.77 30.16 12.76
N THR A 163 -31.94 31.14 12.40
CA THR A 163 -30.62 30.90 11.81
C THR A 163 -29.59 30.73 12.91
N ASP A 164 -28.78 29.70 12.76
CA ASP A 164 -27.74 29.29 13.70
C ASP A 164 -26.43 29.01 12.95
N THR A 165 -25.31 28.98 13.65
CA THR A 165 -23.98 28.72 13.08
C THR A 165 -23.29 27.62 13.85
N ILE A 166 -22.72 26.65 13.13
CA ILE A 166 -21.89 25.60 13.71
C ILE A 166 -20.44 25.89 13.29
N GLY A 167 -19.61 26.22 14.27
CA GLY A 167 -18.26 26.74 14.05
C GLY A 167 -18.19 28.25 13.77
N SER A 168 -17.01 28.75 13.41
CA SER A 168 -16.73 30.15 13.06
C SER A 168 -15.47 30.25 12.19
N VAL A 169 -15.52 31.08 11.15
CA VAL A 169 -14.37 31.47 10.30
C VAL A 169 -14.11 32.97 10.37
N LEU A 170 -14.59 33.64 11.42
CA LEU A 170 -14.52 35.10 11.55
C LEU A 170 -13.16 35.60 12.09
N GLU A 171 -12.50 34.79 12.92
CA GLU A 171 -11.22 35.09 13.56
C GLU A 171 -10.36 33.83 13.54
N GLU A 172 -9.06 33.98 13.31
CA GLU A 172 -8.10 32.89 13.39
C GLU A 172 -7.60 32.69 14.84
N PRO A 173 -7.39 31.44 15.29
CA PRO A 173 -7.68 30.20 14.56
C PRO A 173 -9.19 29.97 14.39
N TYR A 174 -9.60 29.55 13.19
CA TYR A 174 -10.98 29.19 12.89
C TYR A 174 -11.47 28.11 13.85
N LYS A 175 -12.76 28.14 14.18
CA LYS A 175 -13.41 27.11 14.98
C LYS A 175 -14.24 26.24 14.06
N LEU A 176 -13.74 25.06 13.68
CA LEU A 176 -14.42 24.18 12.73
C LEU A 176 -15.04 22.98 13.41
N LYS A 177 -16.17 22.51 12.88
CA LYS A 177 -16.71 21.20 13.21
C LYS A 177 -15.89 20.12 12.54
N LEU A 178 -15.33 19.20 13.31
CA LEU A 178 -14.59 18.05 12.80
C LEU A 178 -15.57 17.06 12.14
N LEU A 179 -15.30 16.71 10.88
CA LEU A 179 -16.01 15.67 10.12
C LEU A 179 -15.20 14.37 10.07
N LYS A 180 -13.87 14.49 10.00
CA LYS A 180 -12.94 13.36 9.94
C LYS A 180 -11.61 13.74 10.58
N ASN A 181 -11.10 12.90 11.48
CA ASN A 181 -9.75 13.03 12.01
C ASN A 181 -8.70 12.46 11.02
N LYS A 182 -7.45 12.97 11.01
CA LYS A 182 -6.32 12.37 10.25
C LYS A 182 -6.20 10.89 10.61
N GLU A 183 -6.30 10.58 11.90
CA GLU A 183 -6.30 9.23 12.44
C GLU A 183 -7.73 8.79 12.74
N MET A 184 -8.27 7.90 11.91
CA MET A 184 -9.63 7.38 12.11
C MET A 184 -9.59 6.19 13.06
N LYS A 185 -9.97 6.39 14.33
CA LYS A 185 -10.08 5.32 15.34
C LYS A 185 -11.55 4.96 15.60
N LYS A 186 -11.87 3.68 15.85
CA LYS A 186 -13.25 3.25 16.20
C LYS A 186 -13.79 3.92 17.46
N SER A 187 -12.91 4.27 18.40
CA SER A 187 -13.24 4.98 19.65
C SER A 187 -13.71 6.42 19.43
N PHE A 188 -13.44 7.00 18.26
CA PHE A 188 -13.79 8.37 17.92
C PHE A 188 -15.24 8.49 17.45
N VAL A 189 -15.89 9.60 17.81
CA VAL A 189 -17.27 9.90 17.38
C VAL A 189 -17.32 10.12 15.87
N THR A 190 -16.31 10.77 15.31
CA THR A 190 -16.21 11.03 13.86
C THR A 190 -16.07 9.75 13.03
N TRP A 191 -15.69 8.62 13.65
CA TRP A 191 -15.71 7.30 13.01
C TRP A 191 -17.06 6.99 12.37
N ASN A 192 -18.16 7.33 13.05
CA ASN A 192 -19.51 6.99 12.61
C ASN A 192 -20.06 7.95 11.55
N TYR A 193 -19.37 9.05 11.23
CA TYR A 193 -19.84 9.97 10.20
C TYR A 193 -19.60 9.40 8.80
N GLU A 194 -18.58 8.58 8.61
CA GLU A 194 -18.24 8.00 7.31
C GLU A 194 -19.21 6.90 6.89
N TRP A 195 -19.72 7.01 5.66
CA TRP A 195 -20.58 6.01 5.06
C TRP A 195 -19.77 4.78 4.59
N ARG A 196 -20.01 3.62 5.19
CA ARG A 196 -19.35 2.34 4.85
C ARG A 196 -20.21 1.41 4.00
N ASN A 197 -21.27 1.97 3.40
CA ASN A 197 -22.25 1.26 2.59
C ASN A 197 -22.21 1.65 1.10
N VAL A 198 -21.18 2.37 0.67
CA VAL A 198 -21.03 2.86 -0.70
C VAL A 198 -19.86 2.17 -1.36
N TYR A 199 -20.02 1.68 -2.58
CA TYR A 199 -18.99 0.95 -3.31
C TYR A 199 -18.79 1.58 -4.68
N SER A 200 -17.53 1.78 -5.08
CA SER A 200 -17.22 2.26 -6.43
C SER A 200 -17.35 1.13 -7.43
N LEU A 201 -18.19 1.30 -8.44
CA LEU A 201 -18.34 0.39 -9.58
C LEU A 201 -17.12 0.40 -10.53
N GLN A 202 -16.04 1.13 -10.16
CA GLN A 202 -14.79 1.25 -10.90
C GLN A 202 -14.97 1.72 -12.36
N ALA A 203 -16.02 2.48 -12.62
CA ALA A 203 -16.35 3.10 -13.90
C ALA A 203 -17.23 4.33 -13.64
N THR A 204 -17.17 5.34 -14.50
CA THR A 204 -18.03 6.54 -14.43
C THR A 204 -18.88 6.64 -15.68
N ASN A 205 -19.98 7.38 -15.64
CA ASN A 205 -20.94 7.48 -16.76
C ASN A 205 -21.38 6.09 -17.26
N ILE A 206 -21.74 5.22 -16.32
CA ILE A 206 -22.07 3.82 -16.59
C ILE A 206 -23.35 3.75 -17.42
N ASN A 207 -23.27 3.07 -18.56
CA ASN A 207 -24.49 2.63 -19.23
C ASN A 207 -25.09 1.48 -18.43
N LEU A 208 -26.32 1.69 -17.97
CA LEU A 208 -27.08 0.75 -17.17
C LEU A 208 -27.57 -0.45 -18.01
N ASP A 209 -27.62 -0.32 -19.33
CA ASP A 209 -27.97 -1.42 -20.23
C ASP A 209 -26.92 -2.53 -20.19
N GLY A 210 -27.31 -3.71 -19.71
CA GLY A 210 -26.42 -4.88 -19.61
C GLY A 210 -25.46 -4.85 -18.41
N LEU A 211 -25.66 -3.92 -17.47
CA LEU A 211 -25.02 -3.95 -16.16
C LEU A 211 -25.67 -5.02 -15.30
N GLU A 212 -24.87 -5.97 -14.82
CA GLU A 212 -25.28 -6.98 -13.86
C GLU A 212 -24.38 -6.88 -12.62
N ILE A 213 -25.00 -6.91 -11.45
CA ILE A 213 -24.32 -6.89 -10.16
C ILE A 213 -24.88 -8.07 -9.36
N ASN A 214 -23.99 -8.99 -9.00
CA ASN A 214 -24.31 -10.11 -8.11
C ASN A 214 -23.41 -10.05 -6.87
N ILE A 215 -23.85 -10.63 -5.78
CA ILE A 215 -23.09 -10.70 -4.53
C ILE A 215 -22.90 -12.17 -4.21
N PHE A 216 -21.65 -12.56 -3.99
CA PHE A 216 -21.26 -13.93 -3.72
C PHE A 216 -20.66 -14.05 -2.33
N LYS A 217 -20.86 -15.22 -1.71
CA LYS A 217 -20.17 -15.65 -0.50
C LYS A 217 -18.96 -16.50 -0.90
N GLY A 218 -17.77 -16.06 -0.49
CA GLY A 218 -16.51 -16.74 -0.78
C GLY A 218 -15.33 -16.05 -0.09
N GLY A 219 -14.36 -16.81 0.40
CA GLY A 219 -13.17 -16.25 1.06
C GLY A 219 -12.22 -15.54 0.09
N THR A 220 -11.27 -14.76 0.62
CA THR A 220 -10.27 -14.05 -0.19
C THR A 220 -9.54 -14.98 -1.17
N ASN A 221 -9.36 -14.53 -2.41
CA ASN A 221 -8.79 -15.28 -3.54
C ASN A 221 -9.65 -16.43 -4.11
N THR A 222 -10.92 -16.55 -3.71
CA THR A 222 -11.84 -17.54 -4.30
C THR A 222 -12.74 -16.95 -5.38
N GLU A 223 -12.66 -15.67 -5.73
CA GLU A 223 -13.64 -14.93 -6.56
C GLU A 223 -13.89 -15.54 -7.95
N GLN A 224 -12.91 -16.28 -8.46
CA GLN A 224 -12.95 -16.97 -9.76
C GLN A 224 -13.28 -18.46 -9.63
N SER A 225 -13.55 -18.95 -8.41
CA SER A 225 -13.99 -20.32 -8.17
C SER A 225 -15.47 -20.45 -8.49
N GLY A 226 -15.83 -21.50 -9.24
CA GLY A 226 -17.24 -21.86 -9.49
C GLY A 226 -18.00 -22.34 -8.25
N ASP A 227 -17.32 -22.51 -7.11
CA ASP A 227 -17.92 -23.00 -5.86
C ASP A 227 -18.59 -21.89 -5.03
N ASN A 228 -18.34 -20.61 -5.33
CA ASN A 228 -18.96 -19.50 -4.58
C ASN A 228 -20.43 -19.35 -4.99
N ILE A 229 -21.29 -19.13 -4.01
CA ILE A 229 -22.74 -19.06 -4.20
C ILE A 229 -23.24 -17.62 -4.05
N ASP A 230 -24.21 -17.24 -4.88
CA ASP A 230 -24.83 -15.90 -4.91
C ASP A 230 -26.12 -15.80 -4.07
N HIS A 231 -26.45 -16.87 -3.34
CA HIS A 231 -27.70 -17.01 -2.61
C HIS A 231 -27.52 -17.73 -1.27
N GLN A 232 -28.46 -17.47 -0.37
CA GLN A 232 -28.65 -18.16 0.89
C GLN A 232 -30.04 -18.81 0.87
N ASN A 233 -30.11 -20.13 1.07
CA ASN A 233 -31.36 -20.88 1.06
C ASN A 233 -32.25 -20.64 -0.19
N GLY A 234 -31.62 -20.36 -1.33
CA GLY A 234 -32.29 -20.10 -2.61
C GLY A 234 -32.71 -18.63 -2.84
N ILE A 235 -32.42 -17.73 -1.89
CA ILE A 235 -32.68 -16.28 -2.00
C ILE A 235 -31.35 -15.57 -2.27
N LYS A 236 -31.27 -14.79 -3.36
CA LYS A 236 -30.04 -14.08 -3.72
C LYS A 236 -29.63 -13.04 -2.67
N TYR A 237 -28.32 -12.86 -2.47
CA TYR A 237 -27.79 -11.88 -1.53
C TYR A 237 -28.18 -10.44 -1.87
N ILE A 238 -28.37 -10.10 -3.15
CA ILE A 238 -28.88 -8.76 -3.55
C ILE A 238 -30.27 -8.46 -2.97
N LYS A 239 -31.12 -9.48 -2.76
CA LYS A 239 -32.42 -9.31 -2.08
C LYS A 239 -32.25 -9.19 -0.57
N ILE A 240 -31.46 -10.08 0.02
CA ILE A 240 -31.17 -10.10 1.47
C ILE A 240 -30.58 -8.76 1.93
N LEU A 241 -29.72 -8.16 1.11
CA LEU A 241 -29.02 -6.91 1.38
C LEU A 241 -29.79 -5.66 0.90
N GLY A 242 -31.02 -5.84 0.39
CA GLY A 242 -31.93 -4.74 0.06
C GLY A 242 -31.65 -3.99 -1.24
N LEU A 243 -30.80 -4.54 -2.11
CA LEU A 243 -30.50 -3.96 -3.44
C LEU A 243 -31.54 -4.31 -4.51
N ASP A 244 -32.34 -5.37 -4.31
CA ASP A 244 -33.41 -5.81 -5.21
C ASP A 244 -34.74 -5.87 -4.44
N ARG A 245 -35.49 -4.76 -4.48
CA ARG A 245 -36.80 -4.61 -3.81
C ARG A 245 -37.93 -4.40 -4.79
N PHE A 246 -37.63 -3.96 -6.00
CA PHE A 246 -38.63 -3.59 -7.01
C PHE A 246 -38.38 -4.32 -8.33
N ASP A 247 -39.43 -4.42 -9.15
CA ASP A 247 -39.27 -4.88 -10.53
C ASP A 247 -38.83 -3.72 -11.44
N ARG A 248 -38.42 -4.03 -12.66
CA ARG A 248 -38.08 -3.00 -13.69
C ARG A 248 -39.15 -1.92 -13.94
N ASN A 249 -40.41 -2.14 -13.56
CA ASN A 249 -41.49 -1.14 -13.70
C ASN A 249 -41.73 -0.35 -12.39
N GLY A 250 -40.92 -0.57 -11.35
CA GLY A 250 -41.05 0.06 -10.04
C GLY A 250 -42.11 -0.56 -9.13
N GLY A 251 -42.66 -1.73 -9.48
CA GLY A 251 -43.56 -2.50 -8.61
C GLY A 251 -42.79 -3.14 -7.45
N PRO A 252 -43.40 -3.41 -6.28
CA PRO A 252 -42.71 -3.90 -5.07
C PRO A 252 -42.34 -5.40 -5.12
N ASN A 253 -42.07 -5.94 -6.30
CA ASN A 253 -41.75 -7.36 -6.50
C ASN A 253 -40.30 -7.47 -7.00
N PRO A 254 -39.37 -8.02 -6.21
CA PRO A 254 -37.98 -8.24 -6.63
C PRO A 254 -37.86 -9.12 -7.87
N ASP A 255 -36.97 -8.77 -8.80
CA ASP A 255 -36.82 -9.45 -10.11
C ASP A 255 -35.43 -10.09 -10.37
N ASP A 256 -34.67 -10.33 -9.29
CA ASP A 256 -33.33 -10.94 -9.30
C ASP A 256 -32.25 -10.08 -9.97
N LEU A 257 -32.50 -8.77 -10.06
CA LEU A 257 -31.57 -7.75 -10.55
C LEU A 257 -31.50 -6.58 -9.56
N VAL A 258 -30.36 -5.92 -9.49
CA VAL A 258 -30.21 -4.73 -8.64
C VAL A 258 -31.11 -3.60 -9.16
N ASP A 259 -31.84 -2.97 -8.24
CA ASP A 259 -32.72 -1.83 -8.51
C ASP A 259 -31.92 -0.66 -9.07
N VAL A 260 -32.26 -0.22 -10.28
CA VAL A 260 -31.58 0.90 -10.94
C VAL A 260 -32.33 2.20 -10.69
N ASN A 261 -32.10 2.80 -9.53
CA ASN A 261 -32.63 4.12 -9.18
C ASN A 261 -31.57 4.95 -8.45
N SER A 262 -31.77 6.27 -8.35
CA SER A 262 -30.78 7.20 -7.81
C SER A 262 -30.43 7.00 -6.32
N THR A 263 -31.19 6.19 -5.58
CA THR A 263 -30.87 5.85 -4.18
C THR A 263 -29.99 4.62 -4.05
N ILE A 264 -29.90 3.78 -5.09
CA ILE A 264 -29.09 2.55 -5.11
C ILE A 264 -27.90 2.68 -6.06
N ILE A 265 -28.06 3.32 -7.22
CA ILE A 265 -27.00 3.53 -8.20
C ILE A 265 -26.90 5.01 -8.58
N ASP A 266 -25.71 5.58 -8.42
CA ASP A 266 -25.30 6.82 -9.10
C ASP A 266 -24.48 6.44 -10.35
N PRO A 267 -25.09 6.40 -11.55
CA PRO A 267 -24.39 5.99 -12.76
C PRO A 267 -23.37 7.01 -13.24
N TYR A 268 -23.53 8.29 -12.88
CA TYR A 268 -22.60 9.34 -13.29
C TYR A 268 -21.26 9.17 -12.56
N ARG A 269 -21.31 8.98 -11.24
CA ARG A 269 -20.12 8.78 -10.39
C ARG A 269 -19.68 7.32 -10.28
N GLY A 270 -20.54 6.39 -10.70
CA GLY A 270 -20.30 4.96 -10.59
C GLY A 270 -20.31 4.47 -9.16
N LEU A 271 -21.33 4.84 -8.39
CA LEU A 271 -21.47 4.41 -7.01
C LEU A 271 -22.65 3.46 -6.88
N LEU A 272 -22.46 2.37 -6.13
CA LEU A 272 -23.52 1.52 -5.59
C LEU A 272 -23.70 1.86 -4.11
N ILE A 273 -24.91 2.16 -3.68
CA ILE A 273 -25.25 2.57 -2.32
C ILE A 273 -26.20 1.51 -1.75
N PHE A 274 -25.74 0.77 -0.74
CA PHE A 274 -26.61 -0.13 -0.01
C PHE A 274 -27.55 0.66 0.91
N PRO A 275 -28.79 0.21 1.13
CA PRO A 275 -29.71 0.97 1.99
C PRO A 275 -29.32 0.96 3.48
N ASP A 276 -28.67 -0.10 3.97
CA ASP A 276 -28.15 -0.18 5.35
C ASP A 276 -26.73 0.40 5.41
N ARG A 277 -26.38 1.13 6.49
CA ARG A 277 -25.05 1.73 6.73
C ARG A 277 -23.93 0.70 6.88
N LYS A 278 -24.28 -0.53 7.29
CA LYS A 278 -23.37 -1.66 7.48
C LYS A 278 -23.97 -2.87 6.76
N PRO A 279 -23.95 -2.91 5.40
CA PRO A 279 -24.71 -3.90 4.63
C PRO A 279 -24.39 -5.35 5.00
N PHE A 280 -23.13 -5.65 5.32
CA PHE A 280 -22.68 -7.00 5.70
C PHE A 280 -22.78 -7.30 7.20
N ALA A 281 -23.28 -6.35 8.00
CA ALA A 281 -23.67 -6.55 9.40
C ALA A 281 -24.96 -5.76 9.69
N PRO A 282 -26.04 -6.04 8.94
CA PRO A 282 -27.18 -5.14 8.91
C PRO A 282 -28.00 -5.26 10.19
N SER A 283 -28.43 -4.11 10.72
CA SER A 283 -29.38 -4.06 11.84
C SER A 283 -30.82 -4.26 11.40
N HIS A 284 -31.10 -4.06 10.10
CA HIS A 284 -32.42 -4.22 9.49
C HIS A 284 -32.42 -5.38 8.50
N HIS A 285 -33.51 -6.15 8.46
CA HIS A 285 -33.67 -7.27 7.54
C HIS A 285 -34.66 -6.92 6.42
N PHE A 286 -34.18 -6.84 5.18
CA PHE A 286 -35.04 -6.60 4.02
C PHE A 286 -35.88 -7.82 3.65
N VAL A 287 -35.41 -9.02 4.02
CA VAL A 287 -36.13 -10.29 3.90
C VAL A 287 -36.24 -10.90 5.29
N GLU A 288 -37.37 -10.63 5.97
CA GLU A 288 -37.62 -11.04 7.37
C GLU A 288 -37.41 -12.53 7.65
N SER A 289 -37.69 -13.40 6.68
CA SER A 289 -37.51 -14.86 6.83
C SER A 289 -36.07 -15.33 6.69
N GLU A 290 -35.17 -14.49 6.19
CA GLU A 290 -33.83 -14.89 5.77
C GLU A 290 -32.80 -13.77 6.07
N PRO A 291 -32.43 -13.58 7.35
CA PRO A 291 -31.36 -12.65 7.71
C PRO A 291 -30.01 -13.10 7.15
N LEU A 292 -29.10 -12.16 6.88
CA LEU A 292 -27.77 -12.46 6.35
C LEU A 292 -26.97 -13.40 7.29
N ASP A 293 -26.45 -14.51 6.76
CA ASP A 293 -25.63 -15.49 7.49
C ASP A 293 -24.39 -15.99 6.70
N PRO A 294 -23.15 -15.77 7.21
CA PRO A 294 -22.81 -15.03 8.43
C PRO A 294 -22.88 -13.51 8.22
N GLN A 295 -23.03 -12.77 9.31
CA GLN A 295 -22.70 -11.35 9.31
C GLN A 295 -21.19 -11.16 9.50
N VAL A 296 -20.67 -10.00 9.06
CA VAL A 296 -19.26 -9.61 9.13
C VAL A 296 -19.13 -8.23 9.78
N PRO A 297 -19.41 -8.08 11.09
CA PRO A 297 -19.25 -6.79 11.77
C PRO A 297 -17.80 -6.30 11.81
N GLU A 298 -16.83 -7.22 11.82
CA GLU A 298 -15.41 -6.92 12.04
C GLU A 298 -14.80 -6.00 10.97
N ILE A 299 -15.33 -6.03 9.73
CA ILE A 299 -14.82 -5.15 8.66
C ILE A 299 -15.19 -3.66 8.87
N TYR A 300 -16.14 -3.36 9.77
CA TYR A 300 -16.53 -1.99 10.13
C TYR A 300 -15.84 -1.48 11.39
N ASP A 301 -15.08 -2.34 12.05
CA ASP A 301 -14.37 -2.05 13.30
C ASP A 301 -12.88 -1.80 13.09
N LEU A 302 -12.38 -2.15 11.91
CA LEU A 302 -10.98 -2.02 11.51
C LEU A 302 -10.78 -0.83 10.57
N GLU A 303 -9.62 -0.23 10.65
CA GLU A 303 -9.23 0.90 9.82
C GLU A 303 -9.03 0.53 8.36
N HIS A 304 -9.17 1.53 7.49
CA HIS A 304 -8.95 1.33 6.06
C HIS A 304 -7.52 0.87 5.80
N GLY A 305 -7.36 -0.26 5.09
CA GLY A 305 -6.06 -0.84 4.77
C GLY A 305 -5.48 -1.77 5.83
N HIS A 306 -6.14 -1.96 6.98
CA HIS A 306 -5.70 -2.91 8.01
C HIS A 306 -5.62 -4.34 7.46
N THR A 307 -4.52 -5.06 7.73
CA THR A 307 -4.25 -6.35 7.07
C THR A 307 -5.26 -7.44 7.42
N ASP A 308 -5.81 -7.39 8.64
CA ASP A 308 -6.80 -8.39 9.09
C ASP A 308 -8.10 -8.37 8.30
N LEU A 309 -8.44 -7.26 7.63
CA LEU A 309 -9.64 -7.16 6.76
C LEU A 309 -9.69 -8.30 5.75
N LEU A 310 -8.54 -8.70 5.19
CA LEU A 310 -8.43 -9.80 4.24
C LEU A 310 -8.89 -11.14 4.81
N SER A 311 -8.67 -11.37 6.11
CA SER A 311 -9.04 -12.60 6.80
C SER A 311 -10.51 -12.61 7.25
N LYS A 312 -11.09 -11.42 7.46
CA LYS A 312 -12.49 -11.25 7.90
C LYS A 312 -13.47 -11.20 6.73
N SER A 313 -13.01 -10.74 5.56
CA SER A 313 -13.82 -10.66 4.35
C SER A 313 -14.46 -11.99 3.98
N THR A 314 -15.78 -11.96 3.77
CA THR A 314 -16.60 -13.14 3.45
C THR A 314 -17.35 -12.99 2.14
N TYR A 315 -17.67 -11.76 1.74
CA TYR A 315 -18.48 -11.48 0.57
C TYR A 315 -17.69 -10.67 -0.47
N TYR A 316 -18.10 -10.82 -1.73
CA TYR A 316 -17.64 -9.93 -2.79
C TYR A 316 -18.78 -9.64 -3.78
N LEU A 317 -18.78 -8.42 -4.28
CA LEU A 317 -19.60 -7.96 -5.37
C LEU A 317 -18.91 -8.35 -6.68
N GLN A 318 -19.67 -8.91 -7.60
CA GLN A 318 -19.25 -9.16 -8.96
C GLN A 318 -20.04 -8.23 -9.88
N ILE A 319 -19.31 -7.40 -10.62
CA ILE A 319 -19.86 -6.47 -11.60
C ILE A 319 -19.50 -7.00 -12.98
N SER A 320 -20.52 -7.29 -13.77
CA SER A 320 -20.39 -7.67 -15.17
C SER A 320 -21.05 -6.62 -16.06
N ASN A 321 -20.38 -6.30 -17.15
CA ASN A 321 -20.98 -5.51 -18.22
C ASN A 321 -20.87 -6.31 -19.52
N LEU A 322 -22.01 -6.71 -20.08
CA LEU A 322 -22.09 -7.53 -21.29
C LEU A 322 -21.73 -6.78 -22.59
N SER A 323 -20.99 -5.67 -22.50
CA SER A 323 -20.62 -4.83 -23.64
C SER A 323 -19.71 -5.54 -24.65
N ARG A 324 -20.02 -5.38 -25.95
CA ARG A 324 -19.35 -6.00 -27.11
C ARG A 324 -17.88 -5.57 -27.21
N GLN A 325 -16.94 -6.47 -26.94
CA GLN A 325 -15.53 -6.22 -27.20
C GLN A 325 -15.14 -6.68 -28.60
N ALA A 326 -14.88 -5.72 -29.50
CA ALA A 326 -14.28 -6.00 -30.80
C ALA A 326 -12.76 -6.26 -30.72
N GLU A 327 -12.15 -6.02 -29.54
CA GLU A 327 -10.73 -6.17 -29.31
C GLU A 327 -10.45 -7.04 -28.08
N ILE A 328 -9.57 -8.03 -28.22
CA ILE A 328 -9.10 -8.91 -27.16
C ILE A 328 -7.62 -8.66 -26.90
N SER A 329 -7.24 -8.54 -25.63
CA SER A 329 -5.84 -8.54 -25.18
C SER A 329 -5.37 -9.96 -24.90
N LEU A 330 -4.22 -10.34 -25.47
CA LEU A 330 -3.49 -11.58 -25.17
C LEU A 330 -2.66 -11.48 -23.88
N ASN A 331 -2.61 -10.29 -23.27
CA ASN A 331 -1.84 -9.99 -22.04
C ASN A 331 -0.34 -10.32 -22.12
N LYS A 332 0.19 -10.44 -23.35
CA LYS A 332 1.61 -10.65 -23.64
C LYS A 332 2.04 -9.63 -24.68
N SER A 333 3.17 -8.99 -24.43
CA SER A 333 3.86 -8.17 -25.44
C SER A 333 4.84 -9.03 -26.24
N ASN A 334 5.28 -8.51 -27.39
CA ASN A 334 6.23 -9.16 -28.29
C ASN A 334 5.78 -10.55 -28.77
N ILE A 335 4.54 -10.63 -29.25
CA ILE A 335 4.03 -11.80 -29.94
C ILE A 335 4.88 -12.05 -31.20
N ILE A 336 5.27 -13.30 -31.42
CA ILE A 336 6.05 -13.68 -32.60
C ILE A 336 5.15 -13.58 -33.82
N GLU A 337 5.60 -12.84 -34.83
CA GLU A 337 4.80 -12.56 -36.02
C GLU A 337 4.38 -13.84 -36.76
N ASN A 338 3.08 -13.95 -37.06
CA ASN A 338 2.44 -15.10 -37.71
C ASN A 338 2.52 -16.42 -36.91
N SER A 339 2.73 -16.34 -35.60
CA SER A 339 2.60 -17.51 -34.71
C SER A 339 1.15 -17.79 -34.32
N GLU A 340 0.24 -16.83 -34.54
CA GLU A 340 -1.13 -16.93 -34.08
C GLU A 340 -2.00 -17.85 -34.93
N ARG A 341 -2.86 -18.64 -34.27
CA ARG A 341 -3.96 -19.38 -34.88
C ARG A 341 -5.22 -19.11 -34.08
N ILE A 342 -6.23 -18.54 -34.74
CA ILE A 342 -7.49 -18.13 -34.11
C ILE A 342 -8.65 -18.92 -34.68
N THR A 343 -9.46 -19.51 -33.81
CA THR A 343 -10.71 -20.17 -34.18
C THR A 343 -11.90 -19.55 -33.45
N VAL A 344 -13.04 -19.47 -34.14
CA VAL A 344 -14.34 -19.10 -33.57
C VAL A 344 -15.32 -20.22 -33.83
N ASN A 345 -15.95 -20.78 -32.78
CA ASN A 345 -16.84 -21.95 -32.85
C ASN A 345 -16.22 -23.13 -33.65
N GLY A 346 -14.90 -23.30 -33.54
CA GLY A 346 -14.12 -24.29 -34.28
C GLY A 346 -13.77 -23.94 -35.74
N ARG A 347 -14.22 -22.79 -36.27
CA ARG A 347 -13.83 -22.27 -37.60
C ARG A 347 -12.56 -21.43 -37.50
N ASP A 348 -11.54 -21.76 -38.29
CA ASP A 348 -10.34 -20.92 -38.43
C ASP A 348 -10.67 -19.55 -39.03
N LEU A 349 -10.13 -18.50 -38.41
CA LEU A 349 -10.21 -17.13 -38.91
C LEU A 349 -9.01 -16.77 -39.80
N VAL A 350 -9.24 -15.91 -40.77
CA VAL A 350 -8.20 -15.44 -41.70
C VAL A 350 -7.69 -14.05 -41.33
N LYS A 351 -6.39 -13.92 -41.05
CA LYS A 351 -5.71 -12.64 -40.77
C LYS A 351 -5.91 -11.62 -41.91
N GLY A 352 -6.19 -10.37 -41.56
CA GLY A 352 -6.43 -9.25 -42.48
C GLY A 352 -7.82 -9.23 -43.13
N LYS A 353 -8.62 -10.28 -42.93
CA LYS A 353 -10.01 -10.36 -43.39
C LYS A 353 -10.97 -10.49 -42.21
N ASP A 354 -10.72 -11.46 -41.34
CA ASP A 354 -11.60 -11.81 -40.24
C ASP A 354 -11.11 -11.22 -38.90
N TYR A 355 -9.80 -10.97 -38.77
CA TYR A 355 -9.19 -10.27 -37.64
C TYR A 355 -7.90 -9.54 -38.04
N ASN A 356 -7.47 -8.60 -37.22
CA ASN A 356 -6.12 -8.03 -37.21
C ASN A 356 -5.45 -8.27 -35.86
N ILE A 357 -4.11 -8.27 -35.83
CA ILE A 357 -3.34 -8.43 -34.60
C ILE A 357 -2.22 -7.38 -34.55
N ASN A 358 -2.07 -6.74 -33.39
CA ASN A 358 -0.91 -5.95 -33.03
C ASN A 358 0.06 -6.82 -32.24
N TYR A 359 1.22 -7.14 -32.83
CA TYR A 359 2.20 -8.05 -32.25
C TYR A 359 2.99 -7.45 -31.09
N ASP A 360 3.20 -6.13 -31.09
CA ASP A 360 3.97 -5.46 -30.06
C ASP A 360 3.22 -5.48 -28.72
N PHE A 361 1.91 -5.23 -28.77
CA PHE A 361 1.04 -5.14 -27.60
C PHE A 361 0.16 -6.37 -27.36
N GLY A 362 0.21 -7.37 -28.26
CA GLY A 362 -0.60 -8.57 -28.19
C GLY A 362 -2.11 -8.29 -28.18
N ARG A 363 -2.60 -7.45 -29.09
CA ARG A 363 -4.03 -7.12 -29.21
C ARG A 363 -4.60 -7.68 -30.51
N VAL A 364 -5.72 -8.40 -30.42
CA VAL A 364 -6.45 -8.94 -31.57
C VAL A 364 -7.74 -8.15 -31.74
N THR A 365 -7.95 -7.56 -32.92
CA THR A 365 -9.19 -6.88 -33.30
C THR A 365 -9.99 -7.76 -34.25
N PHE A 366 -11.18 -8.17 -33.86
CA PHE A 366 -12.08 -8.97 -34.70
C PHE A 366 -12.87 -8.09 -35.67
N MET A 367 -13.07 -8.59 -36.88
CA MET A 367 -13.74 -7.89 -37.98
C MET A 367 -15.02 -8.60 -38.44
N THR A 368 -15.34 -9.76 -37.87
CA THR A 368 -16.51 -10.58 -38.23
C THR A 368 -17.58 -10.54 -37.16
N ASP A 369 -18.84 -10.39 -37.56
CA ASP A 369 -19.99 -10.42 -36.65
C ASP A 369 -20.07 -11.72 -35.81
N GLU A 370 -19.61 -12.85 -36.36
CA GLU A 370 -19.56 -14.15 -35.68
C GLU A 370 -18.66 -14.13 -34.44
N ALA A 371 -17.53 -13.42 -34.50
CA ALA A 371 -16.61 -13.25 -33.37
C ALA A 371 -17.07 -12.17 -32.39
N LEU A 372 -18.07 -11.37 -32.77
CA LEU A 372 -18.69 -10.34 -31.94
C LEU A 372 -19.95 -10.86 -31.21
N ASP A 373 -20.33 -12.13 -31.43
CA ASP A 373 -21.41 -12.78 -30.69
C ASP A 373 -20.94 -13.06 -29.25
N PRO A 374 -21.67 -12.58 -28.22
CA PRO A 374 -21.35 -12.87 -26.81
C PRO A 374 -21.31 -14.36 -26.46
N ASN A 375 -21.91 -15.22 -27.30
CA ASN A 375 -21.95 -16.66 -27.12
C ASN A 375 -20.93 -17.42 -28.00
N ALA A 376 -20.00 -16.72 -28.65
CA ALA A 376 -18.96 -17.36 -29.46
C ALA A 376 -17.86 -17.98 -28.58
N ASP A 377 -17.46 -19.21 -28.92
CA ASP A 377 -16.26 -19.85 -28.37
C ASP A 377 -15.04 -19.46 -29.21
N ILE A 378 -14.10 -18.70 -28.62
CA ILE A 378 -12.91 -18.19 -29.30
C ILE A 378 -11.67 -18.85 -28.69
N SER A 379 -10.80 -19.41 -29.53
CA SER A 379 -9.51 -19.96 -29.11
C SER A 379 -8.38 -19.34 -29.92
N ILE A 380 -7.34 -18.87 -29.23
CA ILE A 380 -6.18 -18.18 -29.79
C ILE A 380 -4.90 -18.88 -29.30
N ASP A 381 -4.25 -19.61 -30.20
CA ASP A 381 -2.91 -20.16 -30.00
C ASP A 381 -1.87 -19.15 -30.50
N PHE A 382 -0.80 -18.85 -29.76
CA PHE A 382 0.27 -17.95 -30.21
C PHE A 382 1.61 -18.22 -29.51
N GLU A 383 2.70 -17.65 -30.05
CA GLU A 383 4.02 -17.64 -29.40
C GLU A 383 4.46 -16.21 -29.08
N TYR A 384 5.22 -16.00 -28.00
CA TYR A 384 5.76 -14.68 -27.63
C TYR A 384 7.19 -14.76 -27.10
N THR A 385 7.91 -13.63 -27.16
CA THR A 385 9.28 -13.49 -26.66
C THR A 385 9.29 -12.70 -25.34
N PRO A 386 9.56 -13.34 -24.18
CA PRO A 386 9.67 -12.62 -22.92
C PRO A 386 10.86 -11.66 -22.92
N ILE A 387 10.70 -10.46 -22.34
CA ILE A 387 11.78 -9.46 -22.19
C ILE A 387 12.90 -9.99 -21.29
N ILE A 388 12.56 -10.82 -20.29
CA ILE A 388 13.50 -11.50 -19.40
C ILE A 388 13.24 -13.01 -19.51
N THR A 389 14.22 -13.77 -20.02
CA THR A 389 14.16 -15.25 -20.02
C THR A 389 15.05 -15.79 -18.92
N ALA A 390 14.44 -16.30 -17.84
CA ALA A 390 15.17 -16.83 -16.69
C ALA A 390 15.89 -18.15 -17.00
N GLN A 391 15.32 -19.01 -17.86
CA GLN A 391 15.81 -20.36 -18.11
C GLN A 391 16.44 -20.51 -19.51
N LYS A 392 17.56 -21.22 -19.58
CA LYS A 392 18.21 -21.57 -20.85
C LYS A 392 17.60 -22.88 -21.39
N LYS A 393 16.75 -22.76 -22.40
CA LYS A 393 16.09 -23.89 -23.09
C LYS A 393 16.86 -24.27 -24.35
N SER A 394 17.32 -25.52 -24.45
CA SER A 394 18.06 -26.04 -25.63
C SER A 394 17.23 -27.08 -26.37
N LEU A 395 17.13 -26.94 -27.69
CA LEU A 395 16.42 -27.87 -28.58
C LEU A 395 17.35 -28.39 -29.67
N PHE A 396 17.43 -29.70 -29.78
CA PHE A 396 18.13 -30.40 -30.84
C PHE A 396 17.11 -31.21 -31.62
N GLY A 397 17.23 -31.24 -32.94
CA GLY A 397 16.28 -31.95 -33.77
C GLY A 397 16.90 -32.45 -35.04
N ILE A 398 16.45 -33.61 -35.51
CA ILE A 398 16.75 -34.13 -36.83
C ILE A 398 15.48 -34.68 -37.46
N ARG A 399 15.24 -34.31 -38.71
CA ARG A 399 14.16 -34.83 -39.54
C ARG A 399 14.72 -35.39 -40.83
N GLY A 400 14.34 -36.61 -41.16
CA GLY A 400 14.60 -37.23 -42.45
C GLY A 400 13.29 -37.40 -43.21
N GLU A 401 13.24 -36.91 -44.45
CA GLU A 401 12.12 -37.10 -45.36
C GLU A 401 12.60 -37.79 -46.63
N TYR A 402 12.09 -38.98 -46.93
CA TYR A 402 12.40 -39.72 -48.13
C TYR A 402 11.25 -39.65 -49.15
N GLU A 403 11.54 -39.09 -50.31
CA GLU A 403 10.62 -39.05 -51.45
C GLU A 403 10.77 -40.33 -52.29
N PHE A 404 9.96 -41.35 -52.02
CA PHE A 404 9.91 -42.56 -52.84
C PHE A 404 9.44 -42.28 -54.27
N SER A 405 8.57 -41.27 -54.44
CA SER A 405 8.15 -40.75 -55.74
C SER A 405 7.56 -39.34 -55.57
N LYS A 406 7.20 -38.67 -56.68
CA LYS A 406 6.42 -37.41 -56.66
C LYS A 406 5.06 -37.54 -55.93
N LYS A 407 4.64 -38.75 -55.59
CA LYS A 407 3.34 -39.09 -54.99
C LYS A 407 3.44 -39.68 -53.59
N LEU A 408 4.60 -40.19 -53.16
CA LEU A 408 4.74 -40.88 -51.87
C LEU A 408 5.96 -40.34 -51.12
N LYS A 409 5.71 -39.85 -49.91
CA LYS A 409 6.71 -39.32 -48.98
C LYS A 409 6.60 -40.05 -47.65
N LEU A 410 7.75 -40.30 -47.03
CA LEU A 410 7.89 -40.82 -45.68
C LEU A 410 8.80 -39.87 -44.89
N GLY A 411 8.32 -39.38 -43.75
CA GLY A 411 9.07 -38.56 -42.82
C GLY A 411 9.33 -39.28 -41.50
N THR A 412 10.42 -38.92 -40.83
CA THR A 412 10.66 -39.25 -39.43
C THR A 412 11.39 -38.10 -38.74
N THR A 413 11.02 -37.82 -37.50
CA THR A 413 11.56 -36.73 -36.69
C THR A 413 12.06 -37.27 -35.35
N PHE A 414 13.21 -36.79 -34.90
CA PHE A 414 13.69 -36.94 -33.52
C PHE A 414 13.98 -35.55 -32.96
N LEU A 415 13.39 -35.21 -31.83
CA LEU A 415 13.61 -33.95 -31.12
C LEU A 415 14.06 -34.24 -29.68
N PHE A 416 15.13 -33.61 -29.24
CA PHE A 416 15.61 -33.65 -27.87
C PHE A 416 15.61 -32.24 -27.29
N LYS A 417 14.88 -32.04 -26.19
CA LYS A 417 14.82 -30.78 -25.45
C LYS A 417 15.48 -30.93 -24.08
N SER A 418 16.23 -29.91 -23.66
CA SER A 418 16.81 -29.81 -22.32
C SER A 418 16.68 -28.38 -21.78
N ASP A 419 16.08 -28.28 -20.60
CA ASP A 419 15.90 -27.05 -19.85
C ASP A 419 16.77 -27.10 -18.59
N LYS A 420 17.51 -26.03 -18.28
CA LYS A 420 18.41 -25.97 -17.13
C LYS A 420 17.96 -24.92 -16.13
N ALA A 421 17.85 -25.31 -14.86
CA ALA A 421 17.59 -24.39 -13.75
C ALA A 421 18.72 -23.36 -13.58
N THR A 422 18.34 -22.15 -13.18
CA THR A 422 19.27 -21.02 -13.00
C THR A 422 19.88 -21.01 -11.61
N GLU A 423 19.11 -21.45 -10.62
CA GLU A 423 19.49 -21.53 -9.21
C GLU A 423 19.89 -22.96 -8.83
N ARG A 424 20.69 -23.08 -7.75
CA ARG A 424 21.08 -24.39 -7.21
C ARG A 424 19.94 -25.09 -6.46
N LYS A 425 18.99 -24.33 -5.92
CA LYS A 425 17.79 -24.82 -5.22
C LYS A 425 16.55 -24.49 -6.06
N PRO A 426 16.27 -25.23 -7.15
CA PRO A 426 15.15 -24.89 -8.03
C PRO A 426 13.81 -25.08 -7.30
N LYS A 427 12.91 -24.09 -7.44
CA LYS A 427 11.53 -24.18 -6.95
C LYS A 427 10.69 -25.10 -7.83
N VAL A 428 9.57 -25.57 -7.30
CA VAL A 428 8.60 -26.38 -8.08
C VAL A 428 8.16 -25.63 -9.34
N GLY A 429 8.24 -26.28 -10.50
CA GLY A 429 7.98 -25.69 -11.83
C GLY A 429 9.20 -25.03 -12.50
N GLN A 430 10.33 -24.91 -11.80
CA GLN A 430 11.58 -24.38 -12.34
C GLN A 430 12.70 -25.42 -12.43
N GLU A 431 12.36 -26.71 -12.35
CA GLU A 431 13.31 -27.81 -12.35
C GLU A 431 14.03 -27.97 -13.69
N THR A 432 15.22 -28.57 -13.63
CA THR A 432 15.92 -29.05 -14.82
C THR A 432 15.10 -30.17 -15.46
N SER A 433 14.57 -29.96 -16.67
CA SER A 433 13.73 -30.91 -17.38
C SER A 433 14.34 -31.35 -18.72
N ARG A 434 13.97 -32.54 -19.20
CA ARG A 434 14.38 -33.07 -20.51
C ARG A 434 13.24 -33.80 -21.19
N ALA A 435 13.19 -33.79 -22.51
CA ALA A 435 12.23 -34.58 -23.26
C ALA A 435 12.84 -35.09 -24.57
N LEU A 436 12.50 -36.32 -24.94
CA LEU A 436 12.78 -36.88 -26.26
C LEU A 436 11.47 -37.17 -26.97
N VAL A 437 11.26 -36.58 -28.15
CA VAL A 437 10.11 -36.84 -29.02
C VAL A 437 10.60 -37.55 -30.28
N TRP A 438 9.89 -38.60 -30.68
CA TRP A 438 10.07 -39.26 -31.96
C TRP A 438 8.74 -39.30 -32.73
N ASP A 439 8.81 -39.11 -34.03
CA ASP A 439 7.68 -39.06 -34.95
C ASP A 439 8.01 -39.80 -36.27
N ALA A 440 6.98 -40.37 -36.89
CA ALA A 440 7.00 -40.88 -38.26
C ALA A 440 5.68 -40.58 -38.98
N ASP A 441 5.80 -40.03 -40.20
CA ASP A 441 4.66 -39.63 -41.02
C ASP A 441 4.74 -40.16 -42.45
N VAL A 442 3.59 -40.44 -43.04
CA VAL A 442 3.45 -40.85 -44.46
C VAL A 442 2.50 -39.89 -45.14
N SER A 443 2.87 -39.43 -46.34
CA SER A 443 1.98 -38.68 -47.21
C SER A 443 1.92 -39.28 -48.61
N PHE A 444 0.70 -39.58 -49.07
CA PHE A 444 0.41 -40.12 -50.39
C PHE A 444 -0.53 -39.20 -51.17
N LYS A 445 -0.11 -38.77 -52.36
CA LYS A 445 -0.85 -37.86 -53.25
C LYS A 445 -1.16 -38.55 -54.57
N VAL A 446 -2.44 -38.63 -54.92
CA VAL A 446 -2.91 -39.19 -56.19
C VAL A 446 -3.98 -38.32 -56.80
N SER A 447 -4.04 -38.29 -58.14
CA SER A 447 -5.10 -37.59 -58.88
C SER A 447 -6.03 -38.62 -59.53
N PRO A 448 -7.02 -39.14 -58.81
CA PRO A 448 -7.86 -40.23 -59.30
C PRO A 448 -8.81 -39.72 -60.39
N GLY A 449 -8.57 -40.11 -61.63
CA GLY A 449 -9.38 -39.69 -62.78
C GLY A 449 -10.85 -40.09 -62.67
N PHE A 450 -11.16 -41.21 -61.98
CA PHE A 450 -12.54 -41.66 -61.78
C PHE A 450 -13.38 -40.65 -60.99
N LEU A 451 -12.79 -39.92 -60.03
CA LEU A 451 -13.51 -38.88 -59.29
C LEU A 451 -13.81 -37.67 -60.18
N THR A 452 -12.88 -37.32 -61.06
CA THR A 452 -13.09 -36.25 -62.04
C THR A 452 -14.22 -36.64 -63.00
N SER A 453 -14.16 -37.86 -63.53
CA SER A 453 -15.20 -38.40 -64.40
C SER A 453 -16.56 -38.59 -63.71
N MET A 454 -16.58 -38.90 -62.42
CA MET A 454 -17.81 -39.03 -61.64
C MET A 454 -18.51 -37.67 -61.47
N VAL A 455 -17.74 -36.61 -61.23
CA VAL A 455 -18.28 -35.23 -61.16
C VAL A 455 -18.73 -34.76 -62.55
N ASP A 456 -17.97 -35.08 -63.61
CA ASP A 456 -18.33 -34.80 -65.00
C ASP A 456 -19.59 -35.55 -65.50
N ALA A 457 -19.96 -36.65 -64.84
CA ALA A 457 -21.15 -37.43 -65.17
C ALA A 457 -22.45 -36.84 -64.57
N LEU A 458 -22.36 -35.82 -63.70
CA LEU A 458 -23.53 -35.15 -63.13
C LEU A 458 -24.17 -34.20 -64.17
N PRO A 459 -25.50 -34.24 -64.36
CA PRO A 459 -26.18 -33.31 -65.26
C PRO A 459 -25.89 -31.85 -64.86
N PHE A 460 -25.68 -30.99 -65.86
CA PHE A 460 -25.41 -29.54 -65.71
C PHE A 460 -24.02 -29.12 -65.21
N TYR A 461 -23.10 -30.06 -64.94
CA TYR A 461 -21.70 -29.77 -64.57
C TYR A 461 -20.72 -30.30 -65.62
N ARG A 462 -19.66 -29.54 -65.93
CA ARG A 462 -18.52 -29.96 -66.76
C ARG A 462 -17.24 -29.36 -66.21
N THR A 463 -16.28 -30.19 -65.84
CA THR A 463 -15.01 -29.81 -65.22
C THR A 463 -13.86 -30.61 -65.82
N SER A 464 -12.89 -29.89 -66.39
CA SER A 464 -11.62 -30.46 -66.83
C SER A 464 -10.54 -30.44 -65.73
N ALA A 465 -10.88 -29.93 -64.55
CA ALA A 465 -9.98 -29.84 -63.42
C ALA A 465 -9.77 -31.22 -62.79
N LYS A 466 -8.52 -31.68 -62.73
CA LYS A 466 -8.17 -32.99 -62.17
C LYS A 466 -8.50 -33.03 -60.67
N SER A 467 -9.16 -34.11 -60.24
CA SER A 467 -9.36 -34.41 -58.82
C SER A 467 -8.01 -34.69 -58.16
N ASN A 468 -7.86 -34.28 -56.90
CA ASN A 468 -6.67 -34.53 -56.09
C ASN A 468 -7.08 -35.16 -54.76
N LEU A 469 -6.48 -36.30 -54.42
CA LEU A 469 -6.67 -37.01 -53.17
C LEU A 469 -5.32 -37.09 -52.46
N GLN A 470 -5.26 -36.54 -51.25
CA GLN A 470 -4.10 -36.64 -50.37
C GLN A 470 -4.50 -37.42 -49.13
N VAL A 471 -3.75 -38.46 -48.82
CA VAL A 471 -3.88 -39.23 -47.58
C VAL A 471 -2.61 -39.04 -46.78
N SER A 472 -2.74 -38.67 -45.51
CA SER A 472 -1.63 -38.52 -44.59
C SER A 472 -1.91 -39.31 -43.30
N ALA A 473 -0.87 -39.87 -42.70
CA ALA A 473 -0.93 -40.55 -41.41
C ALA A 473 0.36 -40.23 -40.62
N GLU A 474 0.24 -40.06 -39.31
CA GLU A 474 1.34 -39.69 -38.42
C GLU A 474 1.26 -40.51 -37.12
N ILE A 475 2.42 -40.92 -36.59
CA ILE A 475 2.55 -41.52 -35.28
C ILE A 475 3.70 -40.86 -34.53
N ALA A 476 3.42 -40.33 -33.34
CA ALA A 476 4.40 -39.66 -32.50
C ALA A 476 4.40 -40.23 -31.07
N LYS A 477 5.58 -40.23 -30.44
CA LYS A 477 5.77 -40.65 -29.05
C LYS A 477 6.76 -39.72 -28.35
N SER A 478 6.45 -39.37 -27.11
CA SER A 478 7.29 -38.54 -26.25
C SER A 478 7.74 -39.32 -25.00
N TYR A 479 8.98 -39.07 -24.58
CA TYR A 479 9.60 -39.57 -23.37
C TYR A 479 10.07 -38.38 -22.53
N PRO A 480 9.17 -37.80 -21.71
CA PRO A 480 9.53 -36.68 -20.83
C PRO A 480 10.20 -37.18 -19.54
N ASN A 481 11.21 -36.44 -19.09
CA ASN A 481 11.74 -36.47 -17.74
C ASN A 481 11.64 -35.03 -17.17
N PRO A 482 10.58 -34.71 -16.41
CA PRO A 482 10.32 -33.36 -15.94
C PRO A 482 11.31 -32.88 -14.86
N ASN A 483 12.00 -33.79 -14.17
CA ASN A 483 12.95 -33.43 -13.11
C ASN A 483 14.18 -34.35 -13.16
N VAL A 484 15.26 -33.86 -13.77
CA VAL A 484 16.53 -34.58 -13.91
C VAL A 484 17.25 -34.72 -12.57
N ASP A 485 17.18 -33.69 -11.73
CA ASP A 485 17.95 -33.61 -10.49
C ASP A 485 17.25 -34.32 -9.30
N GLY A 486 15.96 -34.65 -9.45
CA GLY A 486 15.18 -35.41 -8.47
C GLY A 486 14.81 -34.62 -7.21
N VAL A 487 15.12 -33.33 -7.17
CA VAL A 487 14.86 -32.42 -6.05
C VAL A 487 14.18 -31.17 -6.56
N ALA A 488 13.18 -30.67 -5.84
CA ALA A 488 12.54 -29.38 -6.05
C ALA A 488 12.13 -28.83 -4.68
N TYR A 489 12.25 -27.52 -4.50
CA TYR A 489 11.94 -26.85 -3.25
C TYR A 489 10.55 -26.22 -3.33
N ILE A 490 9.69 -26.51 -2.36
CA ILE A 490 8.41 -25.79 -2.20
C ILE A 490 8.70 -24.41 -1.59
N ASP A 491 9.62 -24.38 -0.63
CA ASP A 491 10.12 -23.17 0.02
C ASP A 491 11.58 -23.40 0.43
N ASP A 492 12.40 -22.35 0.33
CA ASP A 492 13.80 -22.32 0.76
C ASP A 492 14.04 -21.43 1.99
N PHE A 493 12.99 -20.73 2.46
CA PHE A 493 13.02 -19.75 3.55
C PHE A 493 14.05 -18.63 3.38
N GLU A 494 14.67 -18.46 2.20
CA GLU A 494 15.63 -17.37 1.97
C GLU A 494 14.91 -16.02 1.88
N GLY A 495 13.66 -16.01 1.42
CA GLY A 495 12.81 -14.81 1.34
C GLY A 495 11.89 -14.58 2.54
N SER A 496 11.95 -15.41 3.60
CA SER A 496 10.99 -15.33 4.71
C SER A 496 11.30 -14.22 5.72
N ARG A 497 12.47 -13.58 5.61
CA ARG A 497 12.87 -12.44 6.46
C ARG A 497 12.69 -11.16 5.68
N ASP A 498 11.63 -10.42 6.01
CA ASP A 498 11.48 -9.01 5.67
C ASP A 498 12.03 -8.18 6.83
N SER A 499 12.77 -7.10 6.56
CA SER A 499 13.37 -6.29 7.60
C SER A 499 13.39 -4.83 7.21
N TYR A 500 12.85 -3.99 8.08
CA TYR A 500 12.99 -2.54 8.01
C TYR A 500 14.14 -2.08 8.91
N SER A 501 15.02 -1.23 8.39
CA SER A 501 16.13 -0.70 9.18
C SER A 501 15.69 0.55 9.94
N MET A 502 15.93 0.55 11.26
CA MET A 502 15.74 1.74 12.11
C MET A 502 16.80 2.83 11.89
N GLY A 503 17.73 2.64 10.95
CA GLY A 503 18.76 3.64 10.65
C GLY A 503 19.84 3.69 11.74
N ILE A 504 21.05 4.00 11.32
CA ILE A 504 22.20 4.16 12.22
C ILE A 504 22.86 5.52 12.04
N PHE A 505 22.29 6.37 11.19
CA PHE A 505 22.89 7.65 10.84
C PHE A 505 22.38 8.73 11.78
N ARG A 506 23.26 9.60 12.29
CA ARG A 506 22.93 10.62 13.30
C ARG A 506 21.79 11.52 12.84
N GLU A 507 21.83 11.95 11.58
CA GLU A 507 20.90 12.91 11.01
C GLU A 507 19.46 12.39 10.89
N SER A 508 19.24 11.08 11.06
CA SER A 508 17.89 10.54 11.11
C SER A 508 17.24 10.61 12.48
N TRP A 509 17.95 11.10 13.50
CA TRP A 509 17.49 11.16 14.90
C TRP A 509 17.60 12.58 15.44
N THR A 510 16.60 13.00 16.22
CA THR A 510 16.57 14.27 16.95
C THR A 510 16.34 14.04 18.45
N LYS A 511 16.39 15.09 19.28
CA LYS A 511 16.04 15.00 20.71
C LYS A 511 14.58 14.59 20.84
N SER A 512 14.27 13.74 21.81
CA SER A 512 12.89 13.28 22.03
C SER A 512 12.13 14.11 23.07
N SER A 513 10.81 14.11 22.95
CA SER A 513 9.89 14.43 24.05
C SER A 513 10.16 13.56 25.30
N ARG A 514 9.64 14.01 26.45
CA ARG A 514 9.70 13.28 27.71
C ARG A 514 8.87 12.00 27.62
N PRO A 515 9.43 10.82 28.01
CA PRO A 515 8.63 9.62 28.13
C PRO A 515 7.50 9.78 29.15
N GLU A 516 6.31 9.38 28.72
CA GLU A 516 5.11 9.39 29.54
C GLU A 516 5.29 8.39 30.70
N GLY A 517 4.86 8.77 31.91
CA GLY A 517 4.99 7.94 33.11
C GLY A 517 6.33 8.03 33.86
N LEU A 518 7.26 8.89 33.44
CA LEU A 518 8.40 9.24 34.28
C LEU A 518 7.95 10.06 35.50
N GLU A 519 8.50 9.75 36.67
CA GLU A 519 8.31 10.56 37.88
C GLU A 519 8.94 11.95 37.71
N ASP A 520 8.46 12.95 38.45
CA ASP A 520 8.96 14.34 38.36
C ASP A 520 10.39 14.52 38.89
N ASP A 521 10.96 13.50 39.52
CA ASP A 521 12.35 13.49 39.97
C ASP A 521 13.35 13.00 38.90
N TYR A 522 12.88 12.74 37.68
CA TYR A 522 13.69 12.46 36.49
C TYR A 522 14.04 13.73 35.73
N TYR A 523 15.34 13.98 35.58
CA TYR A 523 15.87 15.15 34.89
C TYR A 523 16.49 14.75 33.55
N ARG A 524 16.16 15.52 32.51
CA ARG A 524 16.79 15.34 31.19
C ARG A 524 18.29 15.62 31.35
N SER A 525 19.10 14.61 31.09
CA SER A 525 20.56 14.66 31.21
C SER A 525 21.21 14.66 29.83
N ARG A 526 22.51 14.91 29.78
CA ARG A 526 23.22 15.06 28.51
C ARG A 526 23.31 13.73 27.76
N ILE A 527 22.86 13.73 26.52
CA ILE A 527 23.05 12.65 25.55
C ILE A 527 23.75 13.21 24.32
N ILE A 528 24.67 12.45 23.75
CA ILE A 528 25.33 12.75 22.48
C ILE A 528 25.17 11.52 21.59
N TRP A 529 24.67 11.70 20.37
CA TRP A 529 24.58 10.63 19.37
C TRP A 529 25.28 11.03 18.08
N TYR A 530 26.13 10.14 17.54
CA TYR A 530 26.93 10.44 16.37
C TYR A 530 27.39 9.22 15.59
N ASN A 531 27.79 9.45 14.33
CA ASN A 531 28.58 8.49 13.57
C ASN A 531 30.07 8.84 13.69
N PRO A 532 30.93 7.92 14.18
CA PRO A 532 32.36 8.19 14.23
C PRO A 532 32.93 8.47 12.84
N TYR A 533 33.87 9.41 12.78
CA TYR A 533 34.58 9.79 11.55
C TYR A 533 35.25 8.57 10.87
N THR A 534 35.78 7.65 11.66
CA THR A 534 36.37 6.40 11.17
C THR A 534 35.38 5.25 11.32
N GLN A 535 35.01 4.64 10.19
CA GLN A 535 34.18 3.43 10.17
C GLN A 535 34.89 2.25 10.86
N ILE A 536 34.10 1.39 11.50
CA ILE A 536 34.59 0.17 12.12
C ILE A 536 34.72 -0.90 11.04
N ALA A 537 35.79 -1.69 11.05
CA ALA A 537 35.97 -2.73 10.05
C ALA A 537 34.85 -3.78 10.17
N THR A 538 34.24 -4.15 9.05
CA THR A 538 33.07 -5.05 9.04
C THR A 538 33.35 -6.40 9.72
N ASN A 539 34.57 -6.91 9.56
CA ASN A 539 35.04 -8.15 10.18
C ASN A 539 35.44 -8.01 11.67
N GLN A 540 35.34 -6.82 12.26
CA GLN A 540 35.38 -6.64 13.71
C GLN A 540 33.98 -6.79 14.32
N ILE A 541 32.93 -6.51 13.54
CA ILE A 541 31.53 -6.57 14.00
C ILE A 541 30.94 -7.97 13.78
N TRP A 542 31.19 -8.58 12.61
CA TRP A 542 30.63 -9.88 12.23
C TRP A 542 31.70 -10.91 11.87
N ASP A 543 31.46 -12.17 12.22
CA ASP A 543 32.24 -13.32 11.79
C ASP A 543 31.66 -13.89 10.49
N ARG A 544 32.01 -13.29 9.34
CA ARG A 544 31.56 -13.74 8.01
C ARG A 544 32.54 -13.39 6.88
N ASP A 545 32.40 -14.10 5.76
CA ASP A 545 33.08 -13.76 4.51
C ASP A 545 32.59 -12.40 3.97
N LEU A 546 33.55 -11.55 3.60
CA LEU A 546 33.29 -10.23 3.04
C LEU A 546 33.13 -10.30 1.52
N ARG A 547 32.21 -9.49 0.98
CA ARG A 547 32.12 -9.31 -0.47
C ARG A 547 33.29 -8.44 -0.95
N PRO A 548 33.76 -8.62 -2.20
CA PRO A 548 34.77 -7.72 -2.76
C PRO A 548 34.32 -6.25 -2.67
N GLY A 549 35.08 -5.41 -1.96
CA GLY A 549 34.78 -3.99 -1.74
C GLY A 549 34.12 -3.65 -0.40
N GLU A 550 33.65 -4.64 0.36
CA GLU A 550 33.11 -4.45 1.71
C GLU A 550 34.27 -4.39 2.73
N THR A 551 34.47 -3.25 3.39
CA THR A 551 35.63 -3.04 4.29
C THR A 551 35.29 -2.33 5.60
N GLY A 552 34.44 -1.30 5.55
CA GLY A 552 34.03 -0.52 6.72
C GLY A 552 32.50 -0.49 6.91
N THR A 553 32.09 -0.27 8.14
CA THR A 553 30.70 -0.22 8.58
C THR A 553 30.48 1.01 9.46
N HIS A 554 29.45 1.80 9.13
CA HIS A 554 29.00 2.89 9.99
C HIS A 554 28.30 2.34 11.24
N THR A 555 28.42 3.05 12.34
CA THR A 555 27.78 2.72 13.62
C THR A 555 27.23 3.99 14.25
N LEU A 556 26.12 3.89 14.97
CA LEU A 556 25.61 4.96 15.82
C LEU A 556 26.20 4.81 17.21
N TRP A 557 26.89 5.83 17.68
CA TRP A 557 27.41 5.91 19.05
C TRP A 557 26.45 6.76 19.86
N ILE A 558 26.09 6.29 21.05
CA ILE A 558 25.19 6.99 21.96
C ILE A 558 25.92 7.08 23.30
N GLU A 559 26.22 8.30 23.73
CA GLU A 559 26.91 8.60 24.98
C GLU A 559 25.94 9.30 25.92
N PHE A 560 25.59 8.64 27.02
CA PHE A 560 24.70 9.17 28.04
C PHE A 560 25.50 9.54 29.29
N THR A 561 25.42 10.81 29.70
CA THR A 561 26.06 11.34 30.91
C THR A 561 24.98 11.66 31.94
N PRO A 562 24.75 10.79 32.94
CA PRO A 562 23.76 11.06 33.97
C PRO A 562 24.20 12.23 34.86
N HIS A 563 23.23 12.92 35.45
CA HIS A 563 23.49 14.00 36.39
C HIS A 563 24.18 13.45 37.65
N ASP A 564 25.38 13.95 37.96
CA ASP A 564 26.23 13.45 39.06
C ASP A 564 26.14 14.31 40.33
N SER A 565 25.54 15.50 40.23
CA SER A 565 25.48 16.50 41.28
C SER A 565 24.13 16.47 42.01
N MET A 566 24.14 16.67 43.34
CA MET A 566 22.91 16.74 44.13
C MET A 566 22.14 18.02 43.78
N ILE A 567 20.84 17.90 43.50
CA ILE A 567 19.95 19.05 43.28
C ILE A 567 19.18 19.33 44.57
N ALA A 568 19.00 20.62 44.86
CA ALA A 568 18.12 21.11 45.91
C ALA A 568 16.66 21.04 45.44
N ILE A 569 15.88 20.11 46.00
CA ILE A 569 14.42 20.12 45.84
C ILE A 569 13.84 20.96 46.97
N THR A 570 13.06 21.97 46.59
CA THR A 570 12.31 22.81 47.53
C THR A 570 10.88 22.29 47.58
N ASP A 571 10.38 21.98 48.76
CA ASP A 571 8.97 21.65 48.97
C ASP A 571 8.08 22.83 48.52
N PRO A 572 7.21 22.66 47.51
CA PRO A 572 6.38 23.73 46.96
C PRO A 572 5.42 24.36 47.97
N GLU A 573 5.02 23.63 49.01
CA GLU A 573 4.06 24.12 50.01
C GLU A 573 4.75 24.86 51.16
N THR A 574 5.96 24.46 51.54
CA THR A 574 6.60 24.96 52.76
C THR A 574 7.73 25.95 52.49
N LEU A 575 8.33 25.96 51.30
CA LEU A 575 9.45 26.84 50.87
C LEU A 575 10.67 26.88 51.83
N ASP A 576 10.70 26.06 52.88
CA ASP A 576 11.65 26.16 54.01
C ASP A 576 12.52 24.88 54.15
N THR A 577 12.14 23.79 53.50
CA THR A 577 12.92 22.54 53.46
C THR A 577 13.56 22.31 52.10
N VAL A 578 14.88 22.48 52.04
CA VAL A 578 15.74 22.06 50.91
C VAL A 578 16.22 20.63 51.17
N SER A 579 15.73 19.67 50.39
CA SER A 579 16.25 18.29 50.39
C SER A 579 17.22 18.12 49.23
N TRP A 580 18.43 17.65 49.53
CA TRP A 580 19.43 17.33 48.52
C TRP A 580 19.24 15.89 48.06
N VAL A 581 18.84 15.71 46.80
CA VAL A 581 18.72 14.38 46.20
C VAL A 581 19.65 14.27 45.01
N THR A 582 20.16 13.07 44.75
CA THR A 582 20.75 12.75 43.45
C THR A 582 19.58 12.49 42.51
N PRO A 583 19.32 13.36 41.53
CA PRO A 583 18.19 13.19 40.61
C PRO A 583 18.34 11.90 39.79
N LYS A 584 17.22 11.29 39.41
CA LYS A 584 17.24 10.27 38.37
C LYS A 584 17.45 10.96 37.02
N SER A 585 18.14 10.31 36.11
CA SER A 585 18.53 10.90 34.83
C SER A 585 17.85 10.15 33.69
N TRP A 586 17.34 10.88 32.71
CA TRP A 586 16.84 10.32 31.46
C TRP A 586 17.36 11.14 30.28
N ALA A 587 17.41 10.55 29.10
CA ALA A 587 17.57 11.26 27.84
C ALA A 587 17.08 10.33 26.72
N GLY A 588 16.61 10.90 25.62
CA GLY A 588 16.08 10.13 24.51
C GLY A 588 16.34 10.82 23.18
N ILE A 589 16.37 10.00 22.14
CA ILE A 589 16.41 10.44 20.75
C ILE A 589 15.22 9.81 20.04
N ILE A 590 14.60 10.52 19.11
CA ILE A 590 13.41 10.04 18.40
C ILE A 590 13.64 10.18 16.90
N ARG A 591 12.92 9.37 16.14
CA ARG A 591 12.78 9.55 14.69
C ARG A 591 11.42 9.09 14.19
N SER A 592 11.01 9.67 13.07
CA SER A 592 9.86 9.23 12.30
C SER A 592 10.17 7.99 11.46
N MET A 593 9.16 7.14 11.30
CA MET A 593 9.14 6.00 10.40
C MET A 593 8.77 6.50 9.01
N SER A 594 9.44 5.97 7.97
CA SER A 594 9.04 6.31 6.60
C SER A 594 7.59 5.87 6.36
N ALA A 595 6.79 6.63 5.61
CA ALA A 595 5.37 6.33 5.36
C ALA A 595 5.07 4.85 4.96
N GLY A 596 5.96 4.19 4.22
CA GLY A 596 5.81 2.77 3.84
C GLY A 596 6.15 1.75 4.94
N ALA A 597 6.60 2.21 6.10
CA ALA A 597 7.05 1.39 7.22
C ALA A 597 6.30 1.68 8.53
N VAL A 598 5.26 2.52 8.49
CA VAL A 598 4.41 2.78 9.66
C VAL A 598 3.66 1.51 10.08
N ASN A 599 3.15 0.73 9.13
CA ASN A 599 2.52 -0.55 9.44
C ASN A 599 3.58 -1.63 9.74
N GLN A 600 3.58 -2.09 10.99
CA GLN A 600 4.44 -3.14 11.54
C GLN A 600 3.60 -4.31 12.08
N ASP A 601 2.43 -4.58 11.50
CA ASP A 601 1.53 -5.69 11.90
C ASP A 601 2.19 -7.07 11.80
N ARG A 602 3.17 -7.19 10.92
CA ARG A 602 3.93 -8.43 10.73
C ARG A 602 5.25 -8.44 11.49
N ALA A 603 5.60 -7.36 12.20
CA ALA A 603 6.81 -7.31 13.00
C ALA A 603 6.72 -8.31 14.16
N GLN A 604 7.74 -9.15 14.27
CA GLN A 604 7.87 -10.18 15.31
C GLN A 604 9.05 -9.91 16.24
N LEU A 605 10.08 -9.23 15.73
CA LEU A 605 11.36 -9.07 16.40
C LEU A 605 11.91 -7.66 16.18
N LEU A 606 12.40 -7.05 17.25
CA LEU A 606 13.32 -5.92 17.19
C LEU A 606 14.73 -6.48 17.42
N GLU A 607 15.66 -6.26 16.49
CA GLU A 607 17.02 -6.78 16.58
C GLU A 607 18.03 -5.64 16.39
N PHE A 608 18.99 -5.57 17.30
CA PHE A 608 20.12 -4.64 17.19
C PHE A 608 21.41 -5.28 17.71
N ARG A 609 22.55 -4.76 17.25
CA ARG A 609 23.87 -5.23 17.66
C ARG A 609 24.61 -4.08 18.32
N VAL A 610 25.04 -4.28 19.56
CA VAL A 610 25.56 -3.23 20.44
C VAL A 610 26.97 -3.59 20.94
N HIS A 611 27.81 -2.58 21.10
CA HIS A 611 29.11 -2.68 21.76
C HIS A 611 29.11 -1.84 23.05
N GLY A 612 28.52 -2.40 24.10
CA GLY A 612 28.38 -1.77 25.43
C GLY A 612 27.87 -2.80 26.43
N ASN A 613 28.15 -2.62 27.73
CA ASN A 613 27.87 -3.62 28.78
C ASN A 613 27.25 -3.07 30.07
N TYR A 614 26.82 -1.81 30.07
CA TYR A 614 26.13 -1.17 31.19
C TYR A 614 25.11 -0.15 30.68
N GLY A 615 24.11 0.15 31.50
CA GLY A 615 23.02 1.07 31.17
C GLY A 615 21.70 0.36 30.90
N ILE A 616 20.60 1.10 31.11
CA ILE A 616 19.24 0.66 30.82
C ILE A 616 18.76 1.50 29.64
N MET A 617 18.39 0.83 28.55
CA MET A 617 17.85 1.45 27.34
C MET A 617 16.36 1.09 27.26
N HIS A 618 15.53 2.07 26.97
CA HIS A 618 14.14 1.83 26.59
C HIS A 618 14.04 2.04 25.09
N VAL A 619 13.29 1.18 24.41
CA VAL A 619 12.93 1.38 23.00
C VAL A 619 11.42 1.45 22.92
N GLU A 620 10.92 2.55 22.39
CA GLU A 620 9.50 2.85 22.33
C GLU A 620 9.05 2.93 20.88
N LEU A 621 7.95 2.25 20.56
CA LEU A 621 7.41 2.11 19.20
C LEU A 621 5.92 2.47 19.21
N GLY A 622 5.52 3.49 18.47
CA GLY A 622 4.11 3.88 18.37
C GLY A 622 3.91 5.33 17.92
N SER A 623 2.81 5.92 18.36
CA SER A 623 2.61 7.37 18.33
C SER A 623 3.26 7.96 19.57
N ILE A 624 4.20 8.88 19.39
CA ILE A 624 4.99 9.48 20.45
C ILE A 624 4.96 10.98 20.22
N SER A 625 4.81 11.76 21.29
CA SER A 625 4.79 13.21 21.19
C SER A 625 6.08 13.72 20.55
N GLU A 626 5.97 14.67 19.63
CA GLU A 626 7.11 15.38 19.07
C GLU A 626 7.48 16.63 19.87
N ASP A 627 6.59 17.09 20.76
CA ASP A 627 6.80 18.25 21.63
C ASP A 627 7.94 17.97 22.64
N VAL A 628 9.11 18.56 22.38
CA VAL A 628 10.34 18.31 23.11
C VAL A 628 10.32 19.03 24.45
N ASN A 629 9.59 20.15 24.57
CA ASN A 629 9.57 21.02 25.75
C ASN A 629 8.23 21.04 26.52
N ASP A 630 7.21 20.33 26.03
CA ASP A 630 5.87 20.16 26.61
C ASP A 630 5.07 21.48 26.70
N ASN A 631 5.24 22.38 25.72
CA ASN A 631 4.55 23.67 25.67
C ASN A 631 3.24 23.66 24.81
N GLY A 632 3.01 22.61 24.03
CA GLY A 632 1.87 22.42 23.14
C GLY A 632 1.87 23.27 21.86
N LEU A 633 3.00 23.89 21.50
CA LEU A 633 3.20 24.75 20.34
C LEU A 633 4.31 24.18 19.45
N LEU A 634 4.13 24.23 18.13
CA LEU A 634 5.16 23.78 17.20
C LEU A 634 6.35 24.73 17.23
N ASP A 635 7.48 24.28 17.78
CA ASP A 635 8.72 25.02 17.71
C ASP A 635 9.49 24.68 16.42
N THR A 636 9.86 25.72 15.65
CA THR A 636 10.58 25.59 14.38
C THR A 636 11.42 26.83 14.07
N GLU A 637 12.61 26.60 13.52
CA GLU A 637 13.48 27.65 12.97
C GLU A 637 13.02 28.14 11.60
N ASP A 638 12.21 27.35 10.86
CA ASP A 638 11.69 27.71 9.52
C ASP A 638 10.56 28.75 9.64
N ILE A 639 10.94 29.98 10.00
CA ILE A 639 10.03 31.11 10.13
C ILE A 639 9.78 31.78 8.78
N GLU A 640 8.78 32.66 8.71
CA GLU A 640 8.51 33.39 7.48
C GLU A 640 9.65 34.35 7.13
N ASN A 641 10.36 34.06 6.04
CA ASN A 641 11.38 34.96 5.51
C ASN A 641 10.81 36.38 5.28
N PRO A 642 11.37 37.45 5.86
CA PRO A 642 10.82 38.81 5.77
C PRO A 642 10.74 39.42 4.36
N LEU A 643 11.47 38.85 3.39
CA LEU A 643 11.51 39.30 2.00
C LEU A 643 10.57 38.53 1.08
N SER A 644 10.41 37.21 1.32
CA SER A 644 9.50 36.35 0.53
C SER A 644 8.15 36.10 1.20
N GLY A 645 8.04 36.25 2.52
CA GLY A 645 6.87 35.91 3.33
C GLY A 645 6.57 34.42 3.36
N ILE A 646 7.61 33.57 3.24
CA ILE A 646 7.47 32.13 3.03
C ILE A 646 8.56 31.39 3.80
N ALA A 647 8.17 30.46 4.68
CA ALA A 647 9.00 29.39 5.23
C ALA A 647 9.25 28.34 4.13
N ASN A 648 10.51 28.02 3.86
CA ASN A 648 10.93 27.37 2.61
C ASN A 648 11.69 26.06 2.83
N GLY A 649 11.74 25.57 4.07
CA GLY A 649 12.43 24.35 4.46
C GLY A 649 13.96 24.44 4.34
N ILE A 650 14.51 25.64 4.23
CA ILE A 650 15.95 25.92 4.26
C ILE A 650 16.20 27.03 5.27
N ILE A 651 17.32 26.95 6.00
CA ILE A 651 17.69 27.98 6.95
C ILE A 651 18.04 29.29 6.21
N ASP A 652 17.27 30.34 6.47
CA ASP A 652 17.52 31.70 6.02
C ASP A 652 18.35 32.52 7.03
N PRO A 653 18.92 33.68 6.64
CA PRO A 653 19.75 34.49 7.53
C PRO A 653 19.00 34.96 8.79
N GLY A 654 19.39 34.44 9.95
CA GLY A 654 18.84 34.78 11.25
C GLY A 654 17.87 33.75 11.84
N GLU A 655 17.69 32.60 11.16
CA GLU A 655 16.80 31.51 11.61
C GLU A 655 17.51 30.43 12.43
N ASP A 656 18.82 30.25 12.21
CA ASP A 656 19.70 29.30 12.92
C ASP A 656 19.96 29.80 14.35
N VAL A 657 18.95 29.72 15.21
CA VAL A 657 18.90 30.30 16.57
C VAL A 657 18.47 29.29 17.63
N GLY A 658 18.31 28.02 17.26
CA GLY A 658 17.84 26.97 18.16
C GLY A 658 16.33 26.78 18.15
N LEU A 659 15.89 25.64 18.68
CA LEU A 659 14.46 25.35 18.90
C LEU A 659 13.83 26.22 20.00
N ASP A 660 14.62 26.91 20.81
CA ASP A 660 14.09 27.87 21.78
C ASP A 660 13.79 29.24 21.17
N GLY A 661 14.19 29.48 19.91
CA GLY A 661 13.95 30.70 19.16
C GLY A 661 14.77 31.91 19.63
N VAL A 662 15.82 31.72 20.44
CA VAL A 662 16.55 32.80 21.10
C VAL A 662 18.05 32.65 20.91
N ILE A 663 18.67 33.61 20.23
CA ILE A 663 20.14 33.67 20.15
C ILE A 663 20.81 33.81 21.52
N ASP A 664 21.98 33.19 21.70
CA ASP A 664 22.84 33.21 22.90
C ASP A 664 22.72 34.48 23.76
N ASN A 665 22.98 35.66 23.16
CA ASN A 665 23.10 36.92 23.89
C ASN A 665 21.78 37.47 24.47
N ASN A 666 20.65 36.88 24.05
CA ASN A 666 19.32 37.20 24.52
C ASN A 666 18.78 36.10 25.46
N GLU A 667 19.50 35.01 25.64
CA GLU A 667 19.09 33.92 26.51
C GLU A 667 19.16 34.32 28.00
N PRO A 668 18.20 33.86 28.82
CA PRO A 668 18.24 34.08 30.26
C PRO A 668 19.51 33.51 30.91
N GLY A 669 20.37 34.39 31.43
CA GLY A 669 21.59 33.98 32.13
C GLY A 669 22.86 34.00 31.28
N TYR A 670 22.81 34.59 30.09
CA TYR A 670 23.97 34.82 29.24
C TYR A 670 25.07 35.66 29.92
N ASP A 671 26.30 35.16 29.84
CA ASP A 671 27.52 35.89 30.15
C ASP A 671 28.65 35.41 29.24
N GLU A 672 29.25 36.33 28.48
CA GLU A 672 30.27 36.05 27.45
C GLU A 672 31.44 35.16 27.95
N PHE A 673 31.76 35.16 29.24
CA PHE A 673 32.92 34.46 29.78
C PHE A 673 32.59 33.32 30.74
N THR A 674 31.43 33.37 31.39
CA THR A 674 31.06 32.42 32.45
C THR A 674 29.89 31.52 32.08
N ASN A 675 29.06 31.94 31.11
CA ASN A 675 27.96 31.15 30.58
C ASN A 675 27.63 31.62 29.14
N PRO A 676 28.51 31.32 28.16
CA PRO A 676 28.34 31.80 26.79
C PRO A 676 27.26 31.05 25.99
N ASP A 677 26.76 29.93 26.52
CA ASP A 677 25.74 29.04 25.93
C ASP A 677 24.69 28.65 27.01
N PRO A 678 23.85 29.58 27.50
CA PRO A 678 22.87 29.30 28.56
C PRO A 678 21.85 28.20 28.26
N ALA A 679 21.35 28.10 27.02
CA ALA A 679 20.41 27.09 26.56
C ALA A 679 21.09 25.72 26.35
N GLY A 680 22.42 25.71 26.15
CA GLY A 680 23.19 24.49 25.96
C GLY A 680 22.91 23.85 24.60
N ASP A 681 22.62 24.68 23.60
CA ASP A 681 22.10 24.27 22.30
C ASP A 681 23.05 24.65 21.14
N ASN A 682 24.16 25.33 21.42
CA ASN A 682 25.18 25.63 20.41
C ASN A 682 25.73 24.37 19.71
N TRP A 683 25.86 24.45 18.40
CA TRP A 683 26.44 23.42 17.54
C TRP A 683 27.88 23.74 17.14
N TRP A 684 28.76 22.75 17.29
CA TRP A 684 30.15 22.82 16.83
C TRP A 684 30.67 21.45 16.40
N TYR A 685 31.31 21.40 15.22
CA TYR A 685 32.04 20.21 14.77
C TYR A 685 33.19 20.54 13.83
N ASN A 686 34.38 20.01 14.15
CA ASN A 686 35.56 20.05 13.30
C ASN A 686 35.88 21.43 12.69
N GLY A 687 35.69 22.50 13.48
CA GLY A 687 35.99 23.88 13.07
C GLY A 687 34.86 24.63 12.36
N TYR A 688 33.66 24.05 12.31
CA TYR A 688 32.44 24.67 11.80
C TYR A 688 31.41 24.81 12.93
N GLY A 689 30.56 25.84 12.83
CA GLY A 689 29.51 26.14 13.80
C GLY A 689 29.81 27.34 14.69
N LYS A 690 29.14 27.40 15.85
CA LYS A 690 29.32 28.42 16.88
C LYS A 690 30.57 28.15 17.72
N PRO A 691 31.58 29.04 17.71
CA PRO A 691 32.82 28.82 18.44
C PRO A 691 32.60 28.67 19.95
N CYS A 692 33.12 27.60 20.53
CA CYS A 692 33.21 27.38 21.98
C CYS A 692 34.63 27.60 22.51
N ASP A 693 34.76 28.03 23.77
CA ASP A 693 36.01 28.51 24.39
C ASP A 693 37.19 27.51 24.35
N ASP A 694 36.91 26.20 24.37
CA ASP A 694 37.91 25.14 24.38
C ASP A 694 37.92 24.28 23.10
N CYS A 695 37.21 24.72 22.07
CA CYS A 695 36.97 23.94 20.87
C CYS A 695 38.04 24.18 19.81
N THR A 696 38.58 23.10 19.26
CA THR A 696 39.51 23.14 18.13
C THR A 696 38.95 22.32 16.97
N ALA A 697 39.46 22.52 15.76
CA ALA A 697 39.07 21.71 14.61
C ALA A 697 39.61 20.29 14.78
N ASP A 698 38.77 19.42 15.36
CA ASP A 698 39.05 18.01 15.60
C ASP A 698 37.86 17.16 15.09
N PRO A 699 38.06 16.26 14.11
CA PRO A 699 37.00 15.37 13.62
C PRO A 699 36.59 14.29 14.63
N TYR A 700 37.26 14.19 15.78
CA TYR A 700 36.93 13.26 16.87
C TYR A 700 36.26 13.94 18.08
N ASP A 701 36.06 15.26 18.05
CA ASP A 701 35.31 15.99 19.10
C ASP A 701 33.84 16.13 18.70
N TYR A 702 32.96 15.42 19.40
CA TYR A 702 31.53 15.38 19.13
C TYR A 702 30.69 16.08 20.22
N ARG A 703 31.33 16.79 21.16
CA ARG A 703 30.67 17.34 22.35
C ARG A 703 29.42 18.18 22.03
N TYR A 704 29.43 18.89 20.90
CA TYR A 704 28.40 19.82 20.47
C TYR A 704 27.73 19.41 19.14
N ILE A 705 27.87 18.14 18.74
CA ILE A 705 27.41 17.65 17.42
C ILE A 705 25.87 17.61 17.27
N ASN A 706 25.14 17.69 18.38
CA ASN A 706 23.67 17.63 18.43
C ASN A 706 23.02 18.97 18.83
N GLY A 707 23.79 20.06 18.80
CA GLY A 707 23.26 21.41 19.00
C GLY A 707 22.32 21.84 17.87
N THR A 708 21.42 22.76 18.20
CA THR A 708 20.44 23.38 17.31
C THR A 708 20.95 24.73 16.79
N GLU A 709 21.42 25.64 17.66
CA GLU A 709 21.96 26.92 17.19
C GLU A 709 23.32 26.79 16.48
N GLY A 710 23.42 27.34 15.28
CA GLY A 710 24.64 27.38 14.48
C GLY A 710 24.89 26.13 13.63
N ASN A 711 23.90 25.24 13.54
CA ASN A 711 24.03 23.94 12.89
C ASN A 711 23.72 23.95 11.39
N ALA A 712 23.38 25.11 10.81
CA ALA A 712 23.13 25.24 9.36
C ALA A 712 24.32 24.78 8.50
N LEU A 713 25.53 24.84 9.06
CA LEU A 713 26.78 24.40 8.44
C LEU A 713 27.07 22.90 8.63
N ASP A 714 26.19 22.16 9.30
CA ASP A 714 26.32 20.73 9.46
C ASP A 714 26.24 20.03 8.10
N PRO A 715 27.33 19.37 7.64
CA PRO A 715 27.37 18.74 6.33
C PRO A 715 26.37 17.58 6.18
N ASN A 716 25.85 17.03 7.29
CA ASN A 716 24.86 15.95 7.26
C ASN A 716 23.42 16.48 7.26
N ARG A 717 23.18 17.75 7.62
CA ARG A 717 21.83 18.34 7.61
C ARG A 717 21.51 19.12 6.35
N PHE A 718 22.53 19.60 5.63
CA PHE A 718 22.36 20.37 4.39
C PHE A 718 21.51 21.64 4.55
N GLY A 719 21.61 22.32 5.69
CA GLY A 719 20.88 23.57 5.96
C GLY A 719 19.38 23.41 6.16
N ARG A 720 18.93 22.24 6.64
CA ARG A 720 17.55 22.01 7.07
C ARG A 720 17.32 22.68 8.43
N PRO A 721 16.25 23.48 8.59
CA PRO A 721 15.85 24.05 9.87
C PRO A 721 15.61 22.98 10.94
N ASP A 722 15.86 23.32 12.19
CA ASP A 722 15.36 22.54 13.32
C ASP A 722 13.85 22.74 13.50
N THR A 723 13.14 21.65 13.77
CA THR A 723 11.70 21.68 14.04
C THR A 723 11.28 20.49 14.90
N GLU A 724 10.21 20.69 15.67
CA GLU A 724 9.46 19.62 16.33
C GLU A 724 8.48 18.90 15.39
N ASP A 725 8.39 19.26 14.10
CA ASP A 725 7.70 18.46 13.07
C ASP A 725 8.67 17.41 12.48
N ILE A 726 8.78 16.26 13.17
CA ILE A 726 9.79 15.21 12.93
C ILE A 726 9.39 14.32 11.76
N ASP A 727 8.09 14.12 11.51
CA ASP A 727 7.60 13.41 10.33
C ASP A 727 7.40 14.30 9.07
N HIS A 728 7.55 15.62 9.23
CA HIS A 728 7.43 16.65 8.19
C HIS A 728 6.03 16.72 7.57
N ASP A 729 5.01 16.60 8.41
CA ASP A 729 3.61 16.70 8.01
C ASP A 729 2.96 18.07 8.29
N LEU A 730 3.76 19.01 8.81
CA LEU A 730 3.41 20.39 9.20
C LEU A 730 2.55 20.50 10.45
N ASN A 731 2.49 19.47 11.28
CA ASN A 731 1.77 19.48 12.55
C ASN A 731 2.70 19.10 13.69
N LEU A 732 2.32 19.52 14.89
CA LEU A 732 2.89 18.99 16.12
C LEU A 732 2.04 17.79 16.57
N ASP A 733 2.59 16.58 16.47
CA ASP A 733 1.93 15.40 17.03
C ASP A 733 2.14 15.33 18.55
N ASN A 734 1.07 15.52 19.33
CA ASN A 734 1.11 15.50 20.81
C ASN A 734 0.64 14.18 21.46
N GLN A 735 0.51 13.10 20.68
CA GLN A 735 -0.06 11.84 21.14
C GLN A 735 1.00 10.90 21.75
N ASN A 736 0.67 10.24 22.87
CA ASN A 736 1.48 9.19 23.48
C ASN A 736 0.70 7.87 23.55
N ASP A 737 0.88 7.03 22.53
CA ASP A 737 0.34 5.67 22.41
C ASP A 737 1.42 4.74 21.85
N TYR A 738 2.22 4.14 22.73
CA TYR A 738 3.41 3.37 22.34
C TYR A 738 3.67 2.12 23.20
N PHE A 739 4.30 1.14 22.56
CA PHE A 739 4.87 -0.05 23.19
C PHE A 739 6.28 0.27 23.68
N SER A 740 6.58 0.04 24.96
CA SER A 740 7.93 0.24 25.52
C SER A 740 8.60 -1.10 25.83
N PHE A 741 9.90 -1.20 25.54
CA PHE A 741 10.73 -2.35 25.83
C PHE A 741 11.96 -1.92 26.63
N GLU A 742 12.14 -2.48 27.84
CA GLU A 742 13.34 -2.25 28.66
C GLU A 742 14.43 -3.26 28.32
N ILE A 743 15.62 -2.77 27.96
CA ILE A 743 16.83 -3.55 27.73
C ILE A 743 17.91 -3.10 28.72
N ASN A 744 18.25 -3.98 29.66
CA ASN A 744 19.39 -3.79 30.53
C ASN A 744 20.64 -4.41 29.90
N LEU A 745 21.59 -3.57 29.47
CA LEU A 745 22.78 -4.02 28.76
C LEU A 745 23.72 -4.88 29.64
N ALA A 746 23.52 -4.91 30.95
CA ALA A 746 24.31 -5.73 31.87
C ALA A 746 23.75 -7.16 32.06
N ASP A 747 22.52 -7.44 31.60
CA ASP A 747 21.92 -8.78 31.68
C ASP A 747 21.87 -9.49 30.32
N ASP A 748 21.39 -10.73 30.34
CA ASP A 748 21.26 -11.59 29.16
C ASP A 748 19.82 -11.63 28.64
N ARG A 749 18.90 -10.76 29.14
CA ARG A 749 17.52 -10.71 28.66
C ARG A 749 17.54 -10.25 27.21
N PHE A 750 16.94 -11.06 26.32
CA PHE A 750 16.95 -10.88 24.87
C PHE A 750 18.31 -11.07 24.18
N LEU A 751 19.38 -11.43 24.89
CA LEU A 751 20.68 -11.69 24.28
C LEU A 751 20.59 -12.94 23.39
N VAL A 752 21.07 -12.82 22.14
CA VAL A 752 21.14 -13.96 21.22
C VAL A 752 22.36 -14.81 21.59
N ASP A 753 22.11 -16.09 21.89
CA ASP A 753 23.14 -17.07 22.22
C ASP A 753 24.26 -17.10 21.18
N SER A 754 25.50 -17.09 21.66
CA SER A 754 26.71 -17.14 20.82
C SER A 754 26.85 -15.99 19.79
N SER A 755 26.13 -14.87 20.00
CA SER A 755 26.23 -13.70 19.11
C SER A 755 27.43 -12.80 19.39
N GLU A 756 28.07 -12.95 20.55
CA GLU A 756 29.19 -12.13 20.97
C GLU A 756 30.41 -12.33 20.07
N PHE A 757 30.94 -11.24 19.53
CA PHE A 757 32.16 -11.24 18.74
C PHE A 757 32.88 -9.90 18.87
N ASN A 758 34.12 -9.88 19.36
CA ASN A 758 34.91 -8.67 19.64
C ASN A 758 34.14 -7.60 20.44
N GLY A 759 33.39 -8.00 21.48
CA GLY A 759 32.59 -7.09 22.30
C GLY A 759 31.25 -6.67 21.71
N TRP A 760 30.95 -7.01 20.45
CA TRP A 760 29.64 -6.80 19.83
C TRP A 760 28.68 -7.93 20.20
N ARG A 761 27.52 -7.59 20.75
CA ARG A 761 26.47 -8.51 21.17
C ARG A 761 25.17 -8.21 20.44
N THR A 762 24.41 -9.23 20.05
CA THR A 762 23.11 -9.05 19.41
C THR A 762 21.98 -9.27 20.41
N PHE A 763 21.12 -8.27 20.54
CA PHE A 763 19.87 -8.38 21.28
C PHE A 763 18.72 -8.56 20.29
N ARG A 764 17.77 -9.42 20.64
CA ARG A 764 16.58 -9.73 19.85
C ARG A 764 15.36 -9.77 20.76
N VAL A 765 14.60 -8.68 20.74
CA VAL A 765 13.40 -8.50 21.55
C VAL A 765 12.19 -9.08 20.79
N PRO A 766 11.44 -10.05 21.36
CA PRO A 766 10.22 -10.56 20.76
C PRO A 766 9.07 -9.59 21.02
N VAL A 767 8.86 -8.63 20.12
CA VAL A 767 7.96 -7.49 20.34
C VAL A 767 6.48 -7.84 20.47
N ARG A 768 6.11 -9.09 20.13
CA ARG A 768 4.75 -9.63 20.28
C ARG A 768 4.55 -10.42 21.56
N ASP A 769 5.60 -10.65 22.33
CA ASP A 769 5.51 -11.35 23.60
C ASP A 769 5.11 -10.37 24.72
N PRO A 770 3.96 -10.56 25.39
CA PRO A 770 3.57 -9.70 26.51
C PRO A 770 4.60 -9.66 27.64
N ASP A 771 5.37 -10.73 27.84
CA ASP A 771 6.41 -10.79 28.87
C ASP A 771 7.65 -9.95 28.49
N ALA A 772 7.77 -9.52 27.22
CA ALA A 772 8.82 -8.62 26.78
C ALA A 772 8.49 -7.15 27.03
N LEU A 773 7.21 -6.80 27.20
CA LEU A 773 6.74 -5.42 27.30
C LEU A 773 7.08 -4.81 28.66
N ASP A 774 7.55 -3.55 28.65
CA ASP A 774 7.64 -2.72 29.85
C ASP A 774 6.26 -2.11 30.15
N MET A 775 5.44 -2.85 30.91
CA MET A 775 4.10 -2.42 31.31
C MET A 775 4.09 -1.13 32.15
N ALA A 776 5.20 -0.77 32.81
CA ALA A 776 5.25 0.44 33.62
C ALA A 776 5.38 1.71 32.78
N ARG A 777 5.89 1.58 31.55
CA ARG A 777 6.15 2.70 30.63
C ARG A 777 5.42 2.60 29.30
N SER A 778 4.70 1.50 29.05
CA SER A 778 3.86 1.37 27.86
C SER A 778 2.54 2.11 28.06
N PHE A 779 2.23 3.00 27.13
CA PHE A 779 0.94 3.70 27.06
C PHE A 779 0.10 3.06 25.96
N LEU A 780 -0.75 2.12 26.35
CA LEU A 780 -1.48 1.23 25.44
C LEU A 780 -2.96 1.63 25.28
N THR A 781 -3.29 2.92 25.40
CA THR A 781 -4.69 3.36 25.30
C THR A 781 -5.23 3.02 23.91
N ASP A 782 -4.49 3.42 22.87
CA ASP A 782 -4.78 3.11 21.47
C ASP A 782 -3.54 2.64 20.68
N ALA A 783 -2.46 2.20 21.35
CA ALA A 783 -1.24 1.73 20.67
C ALA A 783 -1.52 0.55 19.73
N ASP A 784 -1.14 0.71 18.45
CA ASP A 784 -1.42 -0.25 17.39
C ASP A 784 -0.16 -0.52 16.54
N TRP A 785 0.11 -1.80 16.26
CA TRP A 785 1.21 -2.20 15.39
C TRP A 785 0.99 -1.81 13.93
N ALA A 786 -0.24 -1.52 13.52
CA ALA A 786 -0.52 -0.95 12.21
C ALA A 786 -0.04 0.51 12.11
N LYS A 787 0.29 1.15 13.24
CA LYS A 787 0.59 2.58 13.39
C LYS A 787 1.80 2.84 14.29
N ILE A 788 2.98 2.46 13.80
CA ILE A 788 4.25 2.83 14.43
C ILE A 788 4.78 4.06 13.69
N ASN A 789 4.37 5.26 14.10
CA ASN A 789 4.80 6.51 13.47
C ASN A 789 6.23 6.88 13.87
N TYR A 790 6.59 6.62 15.13
CA TYR A 790 7.88 6.98 15.70
C TYR A 790 8.55 5.79 16.40
N ILE A 791 9.88 5.88 16.45
CA ILE A 791 10.71 5.13 17.39
C ILE A 791 11.49 6.12 18.25
N ARG A 792 11.47 5.89 19.57
CA ARG A 792 12.23 6.64 20.57
C ARG A 792 13.16 5.71 21.34
#